data_AF-A0A1Z4C4B5-F1
#
_entry.id   AF-A0A1Z4C4B5-F1
#
_cell.length_a   1.000
_cell.length_b   1.000
_cell.length_c   1.000
_cell.angle_alpha   90.00
_cell.angle_beta   90.00
_cell.angle_gamma   90.00
#
_symmetry.space_group_name_H-M   'P 1'
#
loop_
_entity.id
_entity.type
_entity.pdbx_description
1 polymer ?
#
loop_
_entity_poly.entity_id
_entity_poly.type
_entity_poly.pdbx_seq_one_letter_code
_entity_poly.pdbx_strand_id
1 'polypeptide(L)'
;MLSVYRGQADKGLGSGPGMPVLSGEQFLMGTDLELYKEDKLLSTIQPWVTLDSSPEDHRQENLEVWSCFCAGQEGKERIFVTRMVLAGYHDRRVAYFSHARSWPVGMVSENSDPGAILGYSEMFDPPGLEQRGESTPQLEHISNLAKDYWLPHLQAETETAIQFLGYLLQVMQLKTESSYPLVIGVPLHDFKQGSPLFPLVAFARAALPAALKPHCSIRMHTRQPENFAARLNARLLVVPENMVRDVLRVKPEAIFLNRQGECKIGCALEEKYHRYAKGVLDLVFWKPDGLLPFSAFLGEAKVALLEKFGWDNSLIGQAYSLATAINNEKLLESVFRQVMRKESSPTFPWDELLEDKDWERFPELLLNEFALEPLANPGELKLQTAVTHALGHLDRTLDACFIAQRELAAPDEKIAWRQLQRLLELLRHPKPLFSDEVMRQEVLPLLNNYLLPYPDSEEKKSFQTEVMTAIKVTGLTQYITISGLQDIDAVNNLRDRKQLVHIFTLWGKGLIHDFAIKTNLAAVLCHVVLAPTDKFTENDRNLQTEAEEALEHLELTLDDALQGWLQSLNTQDRPAKIKRLLHLLGKVSLFSDRLHLIWVTQSIKLNDWIGINEPLSKLLKLESETPSKDDNYYQLEKRGPEQLALIAKAGREDDCYILIEATIASHLSTKWANTFIDSADIDNDRQVLQALLNALLNAMWGRMSGDEDWHYKLAIKIIDFGRKN
;
A
#
# COMPACT_ATOMS: atom_id res chain seq x y z
N MET A 1 35.47 -37.23 -15.69
CA MET A 1 34.58 -38.24 -15.06
C MET A 1 35.37 -39.52 -14.88
N LEU A 2 35.27 -40.21 -13.75
CA LEU A 2 36.02 -41.45 -13.50
C LEU A 2 35.07 -42.64 -13.40
N SER A 3 35.40 -43.74 -14.08
CA SER A 3 34.72 -45.02 -13.89
C SER A 3 35.52 -45.87 -12.91
N VAL A 4 34.86 -46.38 -11.86
CA VAL A 4 35.43 -47.35 -10.90
C VAL A 4 34.68 -48.67 -11.05
N TYR A 5 35.40 -49.76 -11.30
CA TYR A 5 34.80 -51.08 -11.47
C TYR A 5 35.13 -51.97 -10.29
N ARG A 6 34.17 -52.79 -9.83
CA ARG A 6 34.41 -53.84 -8.85
C ARG A 6 33.63 -55.12 -9.10
N GLY A 7 34.30 -56.27 -9.01
CA GLY A 7 33.69 -57.58 -9.20
C GLY A 7 34.68 -58.73 -9.07
N GLN A 8 34.18 -59.97 -9.02
CA GLN A 8 34.99 -61.18 -9.06
C GLN A 8 35.27 -61.58 -10.52
N ALA A 9 36.52 -61.93 -10.86
CA ALA A 9 36.92 -62.31 -12.22
C ALA A 9 37.97 -63.44 -12.23
N ASP A 10 37.96 -64.29 -13.26
CA ASP A 10 38.96 -65.34 -13.52
C ASP A 10 40.33 -64.80 -13.98
N LYS A 11 40.34 -63.60 -14.57
CA LYS A 11 41.54 -62.84 -14.95
C LYS A 11 41.33 -61.40 -14.49
N GLY A 12 42.01 -61.02 -13.41
CA GLY A 12 41.95 -59.66 -12.85
C GLY A 12 43.24 -58.89 -13.08
N LEU A 13 43.12 -57.65 -13.52
CA LEU A 13 44.10 -56.61 -13.23
C LEU A 13 44.04 -56.33 -11.70
N GLY A 14 45.11 -55.82 -11.11
CA GLY A 14 45.25 -55.70 -9.67
C GLY A 14 44.49 -54.58 -9.01
N SER A 15 44.75 -54.39 -7.73
CA SER A 15 44.56 -53.12 -6.99
C SER A 15 45.44 -51.97 -7.54
N GLY A 16 45.53 -51.85 -8.87
CA GLY A 16 46.36 -50.91 -9.60
C GLY A 16 46.76 -51.44 -10.98
N PRO A 17 47.38 -50.60 -11.84
CA PRO A 17 47.91 -51.04 -13.12
C PRO A 17 48.99 -52.12 -12.92
N GLY A 18 48.74 -53.34 -13.42
CA GLY A 18 49.80 -54.34 -13.65
C GLY A 18 50.03 -55.45 -12.61
N MET A 19 49.17 -55.65 -11.59
CA MET A 19 49.37 -56.72 -10.59
C MET A 19 48.25 -57.78 -10.63
N PRO A 20 48.40 -58.98 -11.20
CA PRO A 20 47.31 -59.96 -11.19
C PRO A 20 46.96 -60.42 -9.76
N VAL A 21 45.68 -60.40 -9.39
CA VAL A 21 45.20 -60.91 -8.09
C VAL A 21 44.97 -62.42 -8.18
N LEU A 22 45.55 -63.18 -7.26
CA LEU A 22 45.39 -64.63 -7.17
C LEU A 22 44.19 -64.98 -6.28
N SER A 23 43.21 -65.67 -6.88
CA SER A 23 42.07 -66.35 -6.23
C SER A 23 41.10 -65.48 -5.40
N GLY A 24 39.91 -65.24 -5.96
CA GLY A 24 38.70 -64.93 -5.19
C GLY A 24 38.43 -63.47 -4.81
N GLU A 25 39.23 -62.51 -5.29
CA GLU A 25 39.17 -61.11 -4.85
C GLU A 25 38.78 -60.09 -5.93
N GLN A 26 38.31 -58.94 -5.42
CA GLN A 26 37.54 -57.93 -6.11
C GLN A 26 38.46 -56.88 -6.73
N PHE A 27 38.43 -56.76 -8.06
CA PHE A 27 39.21 -55.74 -8.79
C PHE A 27 38.70 -54.33 -8.47
N LEU A 28 39.57 -53.32 -8.37
CA LEU A 28 39.19 -51.90 -8.36
C LEU A 28 39.96 -51.20 -9.48
N MET A 29 39.31 -50.95 -10.63
CA MET A 29 39.90 -50.21 -11.76
C MET A 29 39.37 -48.79 -11.80
N GLY A 30 40.24 -47.78 -11.68
CA GLY A 30 39.95 -46.40 -12.06
C GLY A 30 40.40 -46.15 -13.49
N THR A 31 39.64 -45.36 -14.26
CA THR A 31 40.07 -44.86 -15.58
C THR A 31 41.17 -43.79 -15.50
N ASP A 32 41.58 -43.40 -14.29
CA ASP A 32 42.59 -42.37 -14.02
C ASP A 32 43.52 -42.83 -12.90
N LEU A 33 44.83 -42.62 -13.10
CA LEU A 33 45.88 -42.95 -12.15
C LEU A 33 45.81 -42.09 -10.88
N GLU A 34 45.16 -40.92 -10.92
CA GLU A 34 45.02 -40.04 -9.75
C GLU A 34 44.18 -40.66 -8.62
N LEU A 35 43.20 -41.51 -8.93
CA LEU A 35 42.41 -42.26 -7.94
C LEU A 35 43.27 -43.14 -7.02
N TYR A 36 44.39 -43.64 -7.54
CA TYR A 36 45.32 -44.51 -6.81
C TYR A 36 46.39 -43.73 -6.04
N LYS A 37 46.49 -42.41 -6.25
CA LYS A 37 47.42 -41.54 -5.51
C LYS A 37 46.82 -41.03 -4.20
N GLU A 38 45.49 -41.11 -4.04
CA GLU A 38 44.77 -40.70 -2.85
C GLU A 38 44.46 -41.91 -1.95
N ASP A 39 45.44 -42.34 -1.12
CA ASP A 39 45.37 -43.54 -0.28
C ASP A 39 44.07 -43.69 0.55
N LYS A 40 43.42 -42.57 0.91
CA LYS A 40 42.19 -42.56 1.72
C LYS A 40 40.89 -42.59 0.90
N LEU A 41 40.91 -42.23 -0.38
CA LEU A 41 39.68 -42.16 -1.18
C LEU A 41 39.14 -43.56 -1.48
N LEU A 42 40.01 -44.49 -1.89
CA LEU A 42 39.63 -45.87 -2.18
C LEU A 42 39.00 -46.58 -0.98
N SER A 43 39.59 -46.46 0.20
CA SER A 43 39.04 -47.02 1.44
C SER A 43 37.71 -46.38 1.85
N THR A 44 37.53 -45.08 1.56
CA THR A 44 36.28 -44.35 1.83
C THR A 44 35.14 -44.79 0.91
N ILE A 45 35.41 -44.98 -0.39
CA ILE A 45 34.37 -45.38 -1.36
C ILE A 45 34.08 -46.88 -1.31
N GLN A 46 35.01 -47.69 -0.78
CA GLN A 46 34.93 -49.15 -0.80
C GLN A 46 33.58 -49.70 -0.29
N PRO A 47 33.03 -49.27 0.86
CA PRO A 47 31.75 -49.80 1.34
C PRO A 47 30.59 -49.50 0.38
N TRP A 48 30.62 -48.35 -0.28
CA TRP A 48 29.56 -47.88 -1.18
C TRP A 48 29.55 -48.54 -2.57
N VAL A 49 30.66 -49.15 -2.97
CA VAL A 49 30.81 -49.93 -4.21
C VAL A 49 30.87 -51.44 -3.95
N THR A 50 30.57 -51.87 -2.73
CA THR A 50 30.47 -53.31 -2.38
C THR A 50 29.02 -53.72 -2.37
N LEU A 51 28.69 -54.84 -3.02
CA LEU A 51 27.40 -55.49 -2.84
C LEU A 51 27.48 -56.48 -1.68
N ASP A 52 26.77 -56.17 -0.60
CA ASP A 52 26.55 -57.04 0.54
C ASP A 52 25.24 -57.82 0.35
N SER A 53 25.37 -59.07 -0.07
CA SER A 53 24.25 -59.95 -0.44
C SER A 53 24.11 -61.15 0.50
N SER A 54 22.91 -61.69 0.56
CA SER A 54 22.50 -62.86 1.32
C SER A 54 21.86 -63.92 0.39
N PRO A 55 21.72 -65.18 0.81
CA PRO A 55 21.10 -66.24 -0.01
C PRO A 55 19.71 -65.90 -0.59
N GLU A 56 18.93 -65.06 0.10
CA GLU A 56 17.60 -64.63 -0.38
C GLU A 56 17.67 -63.67 -1.57
N ASP A 57 18.72 -62.85 -1.62
CA ASP A 57 18.95 -61.88 -2.69
C ASP A 57 19.18 -62.58 -4.04
N HIS A 58 19.77 -63.77 -4.03
CA HIS A 58 19.99 -64.61 -5.22
C HIS A 58 18.73 -65.21 -5.81
N ARG A 59 17.63 -65.20 -5.05
CA ARG A 59 16.32 -65.63 -5.56
C ARG A 59 15.63 -64.52 -6.34
N GLN A 60 16.13 -63.28 -6.26
CA GLN A 60 15.65 -62.18 -7.07
C GLN A 60 16.36 -62.19 -8.42
N GLU A 61 15.55 -62.15 -9.47
CA GLU A 61 16.05 -61.92 -10.81
C GLU A 61 16.46 -60.45 -10.96
N ASN A 62 17.66 -60.20 -11.49
CA ASN A 62 18.15 -58.85 -11.80
C ASN A 62 18.11 -57.87 -10.61
N LEU A 63 18.56 -58.31 -9.43
CA LEU A 63 18.73 -57.42 -8.28
C LEU A 63 19.73 -56.30 -8.62
N GLU A 64 19.30 -55.05 -8.41
CA GLU A 64 20.12 -53.86 -8.53
C GLU A 64 20.21 -53.11 -7.22
N VAL A 65 21.41 -52.63 -6.94
CA VAL A 65 21.77 -51.89 -5.74
C VAL A 65 22.44 -50.59 -6.20
N TRP A 66 22.02 -49.49 -5.60
CA TRP A 66 22.43 -48.16 -6.02
C TRP A 66 23.00 -47.37 -4.85
N SER A 67 23.97 -46.49 -5.10
CA SER A 67 24.39 -45.50 -4.11
C SER A 67 24.74 -44.17 -4.76
N CYS A 68 24.49 -43.08 -4.04
CA CYS A 68 24.92 -41.73 -4.42
C CYS A 68 25.51 -41.05 -3.20
N PHE A 69 26.76 -40.60 -3.26
CA PHE A 69 27.43 -39.99 -2.10
C PHE A 69 28.57 -39.07 -2.54
N CYS A 70 29.01 -38.21 -1.63
CA CYS A 70 30.18 -37.35 -1.83
C CYS A 70 31.37 -37.91 -1.06
N ALA A 71 32.54 -37.99 -1.69
CA ALA A 71 33.79 -38.42 -1.06
C ALA A 71 35.00 -37.72 -1.69
N GLY A 72 36.06 -37.55 -0.91
CA GLY A 72 37.27 -36.83 -1.30
C GLY A 72 37.80 -35.97 -0.17
N GLN A 73 38.98 -35.38 -0.37
CA GLN A 73 39.50 -34.35 0.52
C GLN A 73 38.81 -33.01 0.24
N GLU A 74 38.83 -32.11 1.22
CA GLU A 74 38.29 -30.76 1.08
C GLU A 74 38.90 -30.04 -0.14
N GLY A 75 38.05 -29.48 -0.99
CA GLY A 75 38.44 -28.83 -2.25
C GLY A 75 38.71 -29.79 -3.42
N LYS A 76 38.61 -31.11 -3.20
CA LYS A 76 38.75 -32.16 -4.23
C LYS A 76 37.60 -33.18 -4.16
N GLU A 77 36.50 -32.81 -3.54
CA GLU A 77 35.37 -33.71 -3.37
C GLU A 77 34.78 -34.11 -4.72
N ARG A 78 34.26 -35.33 -4.75
CA ARG A 78 33.61 -35.91 -5.92
C ARG A 78 32.28 -36.51 -5.53
N ILE A 79 31.29 -36.31 -6.40
CA ILE A 79 30.02 -37.01 -6.33
C ILE A 79 30.21 -38.35 -7.03
N PHE A 80 29.88 -39.44 -6.34
CA PHE A 80 29.87 -40.80 -6.87
C PHE A 80 28.43 -41.27 -7.02
N VAL A 81 28.13 -41.87 -8.17
CA VAL A 81 26.92 -42.67 -8.35
C VAL A 81 27.35 -44.08 -8.71
N THR A 82 26.84 -45.06 -7.98
CA THR A 82 27.26 -46.46 -8.06
C THR A 82 26.06 -47.32 -8.44
N ARG A 83 26.27 -48.20 -9.41
CA ARG A 83 25.38 -49.30 -9.77
C ARG A 83 26.07 -50.60 -9.38
N MET A 84 25.34 -51.50 -8.75
CA MET A 84 25.79 -52.83 -8.38
C MET A 84 24.71 -53.83 -8.78
N VAL A 85 25.11 -54.92 -9.43
CA VAL A 85 24.19 -55.96 -9.90
C VAL A 85 24.74 -57.34 -9.56
N LEU A 86 23.85 -58.27 -9.25
CA LEU A 86 24.23 -59.68 -9.10
C LEU A 86 24.67 -60.26 -10.44
N ALA A 87 25.80 -60.98 -10.43
CA ALA A 87 26.40 -61.61 -11.61
C ALA A 87 26.43 -63.14 -11.49
N GLY A 88 25.46 -63.72 -10.76
CA GLY A 88 25.35 -65.15 -10.54
C GLY A 88 26.34 -65.71 -9.51
N TYR A 89 26.84 -66.92 -9.77
CA TYR A 89 27.81 -67.60 -8.91
C TYR A 89 29.12 -67.84 -9.65
N HIS A 90 30.24 -67.58 -8.97
CA HIS A 90 31.60 -67.88 -9.44
C HIS A 90 32.33 -68.70 -8.37
N ASP A 91 32.85 -69.88 -8.76
CA ASP A 91 33.53 -70.83 -7.86
C ASP A 91 32.82 -71.02 -6.49
N ARG A 92 31.52 -71.30 -6.54
CA ARG A 92 30.62 -71.49 -5.37
C ARG A 92 30.36 -70.24 -4.52
N ARG A 93 30.95 -69.09 -4.87
CA ARG A 93 30.74 -67.80 -4.22
C ARG A 93 29.81 -66.93 -5.05
N VAL A 94 29.22 -65.95 -4.39
CA VAL A 94 28.35 -64.96 -5.01
C VAL A 94 29.20 -63.98 -5.81
N ALA A 95 28.94 -63.90 -7.11
CA ALA A 95 29.56 -62.90 -7.98
C ALA A 95 28.64 -61.68 -8.13
N TYR A 96 29.25 -60.50 -8.20
CA TYR A 96 28.56 -59.26 -8.50
C TYR A 96 29.44 -58.37 -9.36
N PHE A 97 28.79 -57.45 -10.06
CA PHE A 97 29.43 -56.39 -10.82
C PHE A 97 29.03 -55.04 -10.27
N SER A 98 30.00 -54.17 -10.03
CA SER A 98 29.80 -52.79 -9.62
C SER A 98 30.49 -51.86 -10.59
N HIS A 99 29.79 -50.79 -10.93
CA HIS A 99 30.31 -49.66 -11.67
C HIS A 99 29.95 -48.37 -10.95
N ALA A 100 30.94 -47.58 -10.58
CA ALA A 100 30.76 -46.22 -10.12
C ALA A 100 31.17 -45.24 -11.21
N ARG A 101 30.41 -44.16 -11.36
CA ARG A 101 30.85 -42.96 -12.06
C ARG A 101 31.05 -41.85 -11.06
N SER A 102 32.05 -41.01 -11.29
CA SER A 102 32.31 -39.86 -10.43
C SER A 102 32.56 -38.55 -11.17
N TRP A 103 32.12 -37.47 -10.55
CA TRP A 103 32.22 -36.10 -11.03
C TRP A 103 32.88 -35.23 -9.96
N PRO A 104 33.90 -34.40 -10.29
CA PRO A 104 34.42 -33.41 -9.36
C PRO A 104 33.31 -32.41 -9.01
N VAL A 105 33.13 -32.11 -7.72
CA VAL A 105 32.06 -31.20 -7.26
C VAL A 105 32.14 -29.84 -7.97
N GLY A 106 33.35 -29.28 -8.14
CA GLY A 106 33.56 -28.01 -8.84
C GLY A 106 33.43 -28.05 -10.38
N MET A 107 33.20 -29.22 -10.98
CA MET A 107 33.02 -29.38 -12.43
C MET A 107 31.60 -29.83 -12.81
N VAL A 108 30.74 -30.12 -11.83
CA VAL A 108 29.32 -30.34 -12.09
C VAL A 108 28.70 -28.97 -12.37
N SER A 109 28.10 -28.81 -13.56
CA SER A 109 27.33 -27.61 -13.86
C SER A 109 26.28 -27.39 -12.79
N GLU A 110 26.05 -26.14 -12.39
CA GLU A 110 25.03 -25.78 -11.40
C GLU A 110 23.67 -26.42 -11.77
N ASN A 111 23.34 -26.49 -13.07
CA ASN A 111 22.10 -27.06 -13.60
C ASN A 111 22.13 -28.59 -13.79
N SER A 112 23.06 -29.30 -13.17
CA SER A 112 23.22 -30.75 -13.31
C SER A 112 23.32 -31.42 -11.96
N ASP A 113 22.73 -32.61 -11.84
CA ASP A 113 22.87 -33.43 -10.65
C ASP A 113 23.19 -34.87 -11.07
N PRO A 114 24.42 -35.35 -10.84
CA PRO A 114 24.75 -36.74 -11.13
C PRO A 114 23.82 -37.72 -10.42
N GLY A 115 23.33 -37.40 -9.22
CA GLY A 115 22.39 -38.24 -8.48
C GLY A 115 21.06 -38.48 -9.21
N ALA A 116 20.73 -37.67 -10.22
CA ALA A 116 19.54 -37.84 -11.05
C ALA A 116 19.52 -39.17 -11.83
N ILE A 117 20.68 -39.79 -12.06
CA ILE A 117 20.78 -41.03 -12.85
C ILE A 117 20.54 -42.30 -12.02
N LEU A 118 20.22 -42.18 -10.73
CA LEU A 118 19.91 -43.33 -9.87
C LEU A 118 18.79 -44.18 -10.50
N GLY A 119 19.05 -45.48 -10.65
CA GLY A 119 18.12 -46.42 -11.31
C GLY A 119 18.22 -46.49 -12.83
N TYR A 120 18.93 -45.56 -13.47
CA TYR A 120 19.02 -45.50 -14.93
C TYR A 120 20.24 -46.28 -15.44
N SER A 121 20.06 -47.59 -15.57
CA SER A 121 21.11 -48.57 -15.84
C SER A 121 21.88 -48.35 -17.14
N GLU A 122 21.26 -47.74 -18.14
CA GLU A 122 21.81 -47.40 -19.45
C GLU A 122 22.97 -46.40 -19.35
N MET A 123 23.06 -45.65 -18.25
CA MET A 123 24.20 -44.77 -17.99
C MET A 123 25.44 -45.52 -17.51
N PHE A 124 25.35 -46.80 -17.20
CA PHE A 124 26.44 -47.61 -16.64
C PHE A 124 26.81 -48.75 -17.58
N ASP A 125 28.09 -49.13 -17.57
CA ASP A 125 28.55 -50.20 -18.43
C ASP A 125 27.96 -51.55 -17.94
N PRO A 126 27.41 -52.39 -18.84
CA PRO A 126 26.91 -53.69 -18.45
C PRO A 126 28.03 -54.66 -18.02
N PRO A 127 27.70 -55.68 -17.20
CA PRO A 127 28.63 -56.74 -16.87
C PRO A 127 29.16 -57.44 -18.14
N GLY A 128 30.48 -57.68 -18.23
CA GLY A 128 31.07 -58.52 -19.28
C GLY A 128 31.61 -57.83 -20.54
N LEU A 129 31.61 -56.49 -20.64
CA LEU A 129 32.25 -55.79 -21.76
C LEU A 129 33.78 -55.96 -21.78
N GLU A 130 34.31 -56.48 -22.90
CA GLU A 130 35.75 -56.67 -23.17
C GLU A 130 36.46 -55.37 -23.58
N GLN A 131 35.78 -54.48 -24.31
CA GLN A 131 36.27 -53.13 -24.62
C GLN A 131 35.64 -52.14 -23.63
N ARG A 132 36.44 -51.74 -22.64
CA ARG A 132 36.02 -50.80 -21.60
C ARG A 132 36.50 -49.39 -21.96
N GLY A 133 35.55 -48.46 -22.04
CA GLY A 133 35.82 -47.02 -22.04
C GLY A 133 35.92 -46.36 -23.41
N GLU A 134 34.77 -46.10 -24.04
CA GLU A 134 34.55 -44.90 -24.88
C GLU A 134 33.19 -44.24 -24.64
N SER A 135 32.30 -44.84 -23.81
CA SER A 135 31.03 -44.21 -23.44
C SER A 135 31.32 -43.07 -22.46
N THR A 136 31.54 -41.87 -23.00
CA THR A 136 31.26 -40.63 -22.28
C THR A 136 29.73 -40.51 -22.30
N PRO A 137 29.01 -40.76 -21.20
CA PRO A 137 27.63 -40.34 -21.13
C PRO A 137 27.67 -38.82 -21.24
N GLN A 138 27.08 -38.28 -22.29
CA GLN A 138 26.97 -36.84 -22.43
C GLN A 138 26.12 -36.37 -21.26
N LEU A 139 26.65 -35.47 -20.42
CA LEU A 139 25.87 -34.83 -19.35
C LEU A 139 24.56 -34.22 -19.89
N GLU A 140 24.52 -33.89 -21.18
CA GLU A 140 23.35 -33.47 -21.97
C GLU A 140 22.20 -34.50 -21.99
N HIS A 141 22.45 -35.79 -21.74
CA HIS A 141 21.37 -36.78 -21.61
C HIS A 141 20.74 -36.78 -20.22
N ILE A 142 21.44 -36.29 -19.19
CA ILE A 142 20.90 -36.21 -17.82
C ILE A 142 19.75 -35.20 -17.74
N SER A 143 19.81 -34.12 -18.52
CA SER A 143 18.75 -33.10 -18.54
C SER A 143 17.41 -33.61 -19.07
N ASN A 144 17.40 -34.66 -19.91
CA ASN A 144 16.17 -35.23 -20.48
C ASN A 144 15.59 -36.38 -19.65
N LEU A 145 16.33 -36.89 -18.64
CA LEU A 145 15.87 -38.00 -17.80
C LEU A 145 14.58 -37.68 -17.04
N ALA A 146 14.40 -36.41 -16.66
CA ALA A 146 13.19 -36.00 -15.96
C ALA A 146 11.93 -36.26 -16.79
N LYS A 147 12.00 -36.04 -18.11
CA LYS A 147 10.89 -36.24 -19.03
C LYS A 147 10.70 -37.71 -19.42
N ASP A 148 11.78 -38.38 -19.81
CA ASP A 148 11.68 -39.69 -20.45
C ASP A 148 11.68 -40.86 -19.44
N TYR A 149 12.30 -40.65 -18.27
CA TYR A 149 12.47 -41.69 -17.27
C TYR A 149 11.61 -41.46 -16.01
N TRP A 150 11.63 -40.26 -15.41
CA TRP A 150 10.91 -40.05 -14.14
C TRP A 150 9.41 -39.82 -14.30
N LEU A 151 9.01 -39.00 -15.27
CA LEU A 151 7.64 -38.51 -15.39
C LEU A 151 6.56 -39.61 -15.34
N PRO A 152 6.70 -40.76 -16.04
CA PRO A 152 5.70 -41.83 -15.98
C PRO A 152 5.52 -42.39 -14.56
N HIS A 153 6.61 -42.51 -13.79
CA HIS A 153 6.57 -43.02 -12.43
C HIS A 153 6.02 -41.99 -11.43
N LEU A 154 6.38 -40.73 -11.61
CA LEU A 154 5.87 -39.62 -10.79
C LEU A 154 4.35 -39.42 -10.97
N GLN A 155 3.84 -39.61 -12.18
CA GLN A 155 2.40 -39.56 -12.46
C GLN A 155 1.66 -40.76 -11.87
N ALA A 156 2.27 -41.95 -11.92
CA ALA A 156 1.67 -43.16 -11.36
C ALA A 156 1.65 -43.16 -9.82
N GLU A 157 2.67 -42.58 -9.19
CA GLU A 157 2.87 -42.61 -7.74
C GLU A 157 3.09 -41.20 -7.15
N THR A 158 2.19 -40.27 -7.48
CA THR A 158 2.28 -38.85 -7.10
C THR A 158 2.45 -38.64 -5.60
N GLU A 159 1.59 -39.26 -4.79
CA GLU A 159 1.64 -39.09 -3.34
C GLU A 159 2.95 -39.62 -2.76
N THR A 160 3.43 -40.78 -3.22
CA THR A 160 4.70 -41.36 -2.76
C THR A 160 5.88 -40.46 -3.12
N ALA A 161 5.89 -39.84 -4.30
CA ALA A 161 6.91 -38.88 -4.70
C ALA A 161 6.94 -37.64 -3.78
N ILE A 162 5.76 -37.11 -3.44
CA ILE A 162 5.61 -35.99 -2.49
C ILE A 162 6.14 -36.39 -1.11
N GLN A 163 5.73 -37.54 -0.59
CA GLN A 163 6.15 -38.01 0.73
C GLN A 163 7.67 -38.24 0.78
N PHE A 164 8.25 -38.90 -0.22
CA PHE A 164 9.70 -39.15 -0.25
C PHE A 164 10.52 -37.86 -0.29
N LEU A 165 10.15 -36.90 -1.14
CA LEU A 165 10.82 -35.60 -1.20
C LEU A 165 10.62 -34.78 0.08
N GLY A 166 9.39 -34.70 0.58
CA GLY A 166 9.05 -33.93 1.77
C GLY A 166 9.82 -34.41 3.00
N TYR A 167 9.79 -35.72 3.28
CA TYR A 167 10.52 -36.29 4.39
C TYR A 167 12.03 -36.19 4.22
N LEU A 168 12.55 -36.36 2.99
CA LEU A 168 13.98 -36.21 2.74
C LEU A 168 14.44 -34.78 3.02
N LEU A 169 13.68 -33.77 2.55
CA LEU A 169 13.97 -32.37 2.84
C LEU A 169 13.89 -32.06 4.33
N GLN A 170 12.87 -32.58 5.03
CA GLN A 170 12.71 -32.42 6.48
C GLN A 170 13.94 -32.95 7.21
N VAL A 171 14.34 -34.18 6.93
CA VAL A 171 15.53 -34.82 7.53
C VAL A 171 16.80 -34.01 7.26
N MET A 172 16.96 -33.47 6.06
CA MET A 172 18.13 -32.67 5.69
C MET A 172 18.18 -31.29 6.36
N GLN A 173 17.04 -30.78 6.82
CA GLN A 173 16.90 -29.45 7.45
C GLN A 173 16.87 -29.49 8.99
N LEU A 174 16.66 -30.66 9.59
CA LEU A 174 16.74 -30.82 11.04
C LEU A 174 18.17 -30.53 11.52
N LYS A 175 18.36 -29.37 12.17
CA LYS A 175 19.62 -28.92 12.77
C LYS A 175 19.93 -29.69 14.07
N THR A 176 20.09 -31.00 14.00
CA THR A 176 20.53 -31.82 15.14
C THR A 176 21.97 -32.27 14.95
N GLU A 177 22.78 -32.16 16.01
CA GLU A 177 24.16 -32.69 16.07
C GLU A 177 24.20 -34.19 15.72
N SER A 178 23.10 -34.89 15.99
CA SER A 178 22.77 -36.23 15.50
C SER A 178 22.01 -36.18 14.18
N SER A 179 22.74 -36.46 13.10
CA SER A 179 22.22 -36.83 11.78
C SER A 179 21.31 -38.07 11.90
N TYR A 180 20.00 -37.92 11.64
CA TYR A 180 19.04 -39.02 11.57
C TYR A 180 18.77 -39.39 10.10
N PRO A 181 18.85 -40.66 9.69
CA PRO A 181 18.54 -41.05 8.31
C PRO A 181 17.03 -41.10 8.07
N LEU A 182 16.62 -40.83 6.84
CA LEU A 182 15.35 -41.31 6.30
C LEU A 182 15.53 -42.76 5.88
N VAL A 183 14.63 -43.64 6.34
CA VAL A 183 14.64 -45.08 6.05
C VAL A 183 13.37 -45.43 5.30
N ILE A 184 13.49 -46.05 4.15
CA ILE A 184 12.36 -46.56 3.37
C ILE A 184 12.47 -48.09 3.36
N GLY A 185 11.53 -48.75 4.03
CA GLY A 185 11.42 -50.20 4.02
C GLY A 185 10.54 -50.63 2.85
N VAL A 186 11.10 -51.46 1.98
CA VAL A 186 10.40 -51.97 0.78
C VAL A 186 10.52 -53.49 0.69
N PRO A 187 9.58 -54.18 0.03
CA PRO A 187 9.71 -55.58 -0.28
C PRO A 187 10.97 -55.86 -1.12
N LEU A 188 11.61 -57.01 -0.92
CA LEU A 188 12.86 -57.34 -1.62
C LEU A 188 12.73 -57.31 -3.17
N HIS A 189 11.54 -57.58 -3.71
CA HIS A 189 11.30 -57.55 -5.16
C HIS A 189 11.29 -56.14 -5.78
N ASP A 190 11.19 -55.09 -4.97
CA ASP A 190 11.25 -53.69 -5.44
C ASP A 190 12.69 -53.24 -5.74
N PHE A 191 13.70 -54.07 -5.46
CA PHE A 191 15.09 -53.82 -5.85
C PHE A 191 15.46 -54.45 -7.20
N LYS A 192 14.49 -54.96 -7.97
CA LYS A 192 14.74 -55.47 -9.32
C LYS A 192 15.04 -54.32 -10.30
N GLN A 193 15.86 -54.59 -11.32
CA GLN A 193 16.12 -53.65 -12.41
C GLN A 193 14.82 -53.08 -13.00
N GLY A 194 14.79 -51.76 -13.22
CA GLY A 194 13.63 -51.05 -13.77
C GLY A 194 12.46 -50.85 -12.79
N SER A 195 12.68 -51.10 -11.50
CA SER A 195 11.68 -50.82 -10.46
C SER A 195 11.34 -49.32 -10.39
N PRO A 196 10.05 -48.95 -10.21
CA PRO A 196 9.62 -47.55 -10.04
C PRO A 196 10.17 -46.91 -8.75
N LEU A 197 10.69 -47.70 -7.81
CA LEU A 197 11.33 -47.20 -6.60
C LEU A 197 12.56 -46.32 -6.88
N PHE A 198 13.41 -46.74 -7.84
CA PHE A 198 14.63 -46.01 -8.16
C PHE A 198 14.37 -44.59 -8.70
N PRO A 199 13.50 -44.38 -9.70
CA PRO A 199 13.20 -43.04 -10.20
C PRO A 199 12.53 -42.14 -9.15
N LEU A 200 11.70 -42.68 -8.25
CA LEU A 200 11.12 -41.90 -7.14
C LEU A 200 12.19 -41.36 -6.19
N VAL A 201 13.18 -42.20 -5.84
CA VAL A 201 14.31 -41.80 -4.98
C VAL A 201 15.26 -40.85 -5.72
N ALA A 202 15.51 -41.09 -7.01
CA ALA A 202 16.29 -40.21 -7.87
C ALA A 202 15.66 -38.82 -7.95
N PHE A 203 14.35 -38.73 -8.17
CA PHE A 203 13.59 -37.49 -8.16
C PHE A 203 13.69 -36.78 -6.80
N ALA A 204 13.41 -37.48 -5.70
CA ALA A 204 13.47 -36.89 -4.36
C ALA A 204 14.86 -36.27 -4.09
N ARG A 205 15.93 -36.95 -4.50
CA ARG A 205 17.29 -36.43 -4.38
C ARG A 205 17.58 -35.26 -5.32
N ALA A 206 17.14 -35.35 -6.57
CA ALA A 206 17.38 -34.33 -7.60
C ALA A 206 16.61 -33.04 -7.31
N ALA A 207 15.44 -33.16 -6.68
CA ALA A 207 14.58 -32.06 -6.30
C ALA A 207 15.12 -31.26 -5.10
N LEU A 208 15.99 -31.81 -4.26
CA LEU A 208 16.54 -31.09 -3.10
C LEU A 208 17.25 -29.79 -3.52
N PRO A 209 17.26 -28.74 -2.66
CA PRO A 209 18.10 -27.57 -2.85
C PRO A 209 19.57 -27.94 -3.06
N ALA A 210 20.25 -27.29 -4.02
CA ALA A 210 21.62 -27.65 -4.38
C ALA A 210 22.62 -27.64 -3.20
N ALA A 211 22.45 -26.77 -2.20
CA ALA A 211 23.29 -26.75 -1.00
C ALA A 211 23.18 -28.04 -0.14
N LEU A 212 22.05 -28.77 -0.20
CA LEU A 212 21.84 -30.00 0.57
C LEU A 212 22.35 -31.24 -0.17
N LYS A 213 22.46 -31.16 -1.51
CA LYS A 213 22.80 -32.27 -2.39
C LYS A 213 24.14 -32.95 -2.05
N PRO A 214 25.26 -32.23 -1.78
CA PRO A 214 26.53 -32.86 -1.41
C PRO A 214 26.46 -33.66 -0.11
N HIS A 215 25.57 -33.27 0.80
CA HIS A 215 25.41 -33.90 2.12
C HIS A 215 24.40 -35.04 2.11
N CYS A 216 23.62 -35.20 1.05
CA CYS A 216 22.60 -36.24 0.92
C CYS A 216 23.18 -37.51 0.30
N SER A 217 23.76 -38.35 1.16
CA SER A 217 24.23 -39.70 0.82
C SER A 217 23.08 -40.72 0.81
N ILE A 218 23.03 -41.56 -0.20
CA ILE A 218 21.94 -42.51 -0.48
C ILE A 218 22.51 -43.91 -0.66
N ARG A 219 21.88 -44.90 -0.02
CA ARG A 219 22.10 -46.32 -0.29
C ARG A 219 20.76 -47.01 -0.53
N MET A 220 20.62 -47.67 -1.66
CA MET A 220 19.44 -48.45 -2.04
C MET A 220 19.82 -49.93 -2.10
N HIS A 221 19.26 -50.70 -1.18
CA HIS A 221 19.62 -52.07 -0.77
C HIS A 221 20.94 -52.16 0.01
N THR A 222 20.90 -52.86 1.13
CA THR A 222 22.06 -53.31 1.90
C THR A 222 21.60 -54.36 2.92
N ARG A 223 22.46 -55.34 3.19
CA ARG A 223 22.33 -56.32 4.29
C ARG A 223 23.12 -55.93 5.54
N GLN A 224 23.79 -54.78 5.53
CA GLN A 224 24.48 -54.16 6.66
C GLN A 224 23.96 -52.74 6.93
N PRO A 225 22.63 -52.54 7.08
CA PRO A 225 22.05 -51.22 7.14
C PRO A 225 22.49 -50.40 8.36
N GLU A 226 22.86 -51.06 9.47
CA GLU A 226 23.42 -50.42 10.66
C GLU A 226 24.74 -49.69 10.39
N ASN A 227 25.57 -50.26 9.50
CA ASN A 227 26.87 -49.69 9.13
C ASN A 227 26.67 -48.40 8.33
N PHE A 228 25.73 -48.41 7.39
CA PHE A 228 25.41 -47.23 6.60
C PHE A 228 24.72 -46.14 7.43
N ALA A 229 23.83 -46.51 8.35
CA ALA A 229 23.12 -45.57 9.20
C ALA A 229 24.04 -44.89 10.23
N ALA A 230 24.91 -45.65 10.91
CA ALA A 230 25.70 -45.13 12.01
C ALA A 230 27.10 -44.67 11.60
N ARG A 231 27.84 -45.46 10.81
CA ARG A 231 29.26 -45.21 10.51
C ARG A 231 29.46 -44.40 9.23
N LEU A 232 28.76 -44.78 8.16
CA LEU A 232 28.88 -44.11 6.86
C LEU A 232 27.91 -42.92 6.70
N ASN A 233 27.02 -42.75 7.68
CA ASN A 233 26.13 -41.59 7.80
C ASN A 233 25.29 -41.34 6.54
N ALA A 234 24.73 -42.42 5.98
CA ALA A 234 23.74 -42.35 4.89
C ALA A 234 22.55 -41.50 5.33
N ARG A 235 22.13 -40.52 4.52
CA ARG A 235 20.95 -39.69 4.80
C ARG A 235 19.65 -40.32 4.33
N LEU A 236 19.70 -41.13 3.29
CA LEU A 236 18.59 -41.95 2.82
C LEU A 236 19.03 -43.40 2.67
N LEU A 237 18.32 -44.29 3.37
CA LEU A 237 18.50 -45.73 3.30
C LEU A 237 17.23 -46.38 2.79
N VAL A 238 17.32 -47.07 1.66
CA VAL A 238 16.22 -47.90 1.16
C VAL A 238 16.62 -49.35 1.39
N VAL A 239 15.90 -50.06 2.26
CA VAL A 239 16.31 -51.40 2.75
C VAL A 239 15.15 -52.39 2.63
N PRO A 240 15.43 -53.70 2.55
CA PRO A 240 14.40 -54.71 2.68
C PRO A 240 13.62 -54.50 3.99
N GLU A 241 12.29 -54.62 3.96
CA GLU A 241 11.41 -54.37 5.12
C GLU A 241 11.85 -55.12 6.39
N ASN A 242 12.35 -56.35 6.25
CA ASN A 242 12.83 -57.15 7.37
C ASN A 242 14.13 -56.62 8.02
N MET A 243 14.86 -55.73 7.35
CA MET A 243 16.12 -55.14 7.82
C MET A 243 15.93 -53.74 8.45
N VAL A 244 14.73 -53.15 8.41
CA VAL A 244 14.45 -51.82 8.99
C VAL A 244 14.76 -51.77 10.49
N ARG A 245 14.48 -52.87 11.21
CA ARG A 245 14.75 -52.97 12.65
C ARG A 245 16.23 -52.82 12.98
N ASP A 246 17.12 -53.26 12.10
CA ASP A 246 18.56 -53.16 12.31
C ASP A 246 19.05 -51.71 12.23
N VAL A 247 18.42 -50.88 11.37
CA VAL A 247 18.65 -49.43 11.36
C VAL A 247 18.17 -48.79 12.65
N LEU A 248 16.92 -49.05 13.03
CA LEU A 248 16.29 -48.43 14.20
C LEU A 248 16.99 -48.80 15.51
N ARG A 249 17.67 -49.94 15.57
CA ARG A 249 18.49 -50.33 16.72
C ARG A 249 19.69 -49.41 16.93
N VAL A 250 20.33 -48.92 15.85
CA VAL A 250 21.51 -48.04 15.94
C VAL A 250 21.18 -46.57 15.78
N LYS A 251 20.03 -46.25 15.17
CA LYS A 251 19.48 -44.90 14.99
C LYS A 251 18.00 -44.90 15.35
N PRO A 252 17.65 -44.92 16.66
CA PRO A 252 16.26 -44.97 17.12
C PRO A 252 15.39 -43.81 16.62
N GLU A 253 16.01 -42.67 16.30
CA GLU A 253 15.33 -41.45 15.87
C GLU A 253 15.19 -41.34 14.34
N ALA A 254 15.58 -42.37 13.59
CA ALA A 254 15.37 -42.41 12.15
C ALA A 254 13.88 -42.34 11.80
N ILE A 255 13.55 -41.66 10.70
CA ILE A 255 12.19 -41.65 10.15
C ILE A 255 12.04 -42.87 9.25
N PHE A 256 11.03 -43.70 9.51
CA PHE A 256 10.76 -44.90 8.73
C PHE A 256 9.46 -44.75 7.93
N LEU A 257 9.59 -44.83 6.61
CA LEU A 257 8.49 -44.89 5.65
C LEU A 257 8.35 -46.30 5.08
N ASN A 258 7.12 -46.72 4.81
CA ASN A 258 6.88 -47.89 3.96
C ASN A 258 7.06 -47.53 2.46
N ARG A 259 6.86 -48.52 1.59
CA ARG A 259 6.93 -48.36 0.13
C ARG A 259 6.03 -47.26 -0.43
N GLN A 260 4.85 -47.04 0.17
CA GLN A 260 3.89 -46.02 -0.26
C GLN A 260 4.24 -44.60 0.23
N GLY A 261 5.25 -44.45 1.09
CA GLY A 261 5.63 -43.18 1.70
C GLY A 261 4.91 -42.87 3.00
N GLU A 262 4.11 -43.80 3.54
CA GLU A 262 3.46 -43.63 4.83
C GLU A 262 4.47 -43.77 5.96
N CYS A 263 4.55 -42.76 6.82
CA CYS A 263 5.38 -42.81 8.01
C CYS A 263 4.83 -43.81 9.03
N LYS A 264 5.67 -44.77 9.41
CA LYS A 264 5.35 -45.79 10.42
C LYS A 264 6.03 -45.49 11.75
N ILE A 265 7.21 -44.89 11.74
CA ILE A 265 8.00 -44.51 12.93
C ILE A 265 8.71 -43.20 12.65
N GLY A 266 8.76 -42.30 13.63
CA GLY A 266 9.40 -40.98 13.53
C GLY A 266 8.38 -39.84 13.64
N CYS A 267 8.78 -38.63 13.25
CA CYS A 267 7.89 -37.47 13.24
C CYS A 267 6.99 -37.44 12.00
N ALA A 268 5.84 -36.77 12.13
CA ALA A 268 4.98 -36.48 10.99
C ALA A 268 5.65 -35.48 10.02
N LEU A 269 5.28 -35.55 8.74
CA LEU A 269 5.73 -34.60 7.74
C LEU A 269 5.15 -33.23 8.08
N GLU A 270 6.00 -32.24 8.31
CA GLU A 270 5.52 -30.88 8.53
C GLU A 270 4.95 -30.30 7.24
N GLU A 271 3.86 -29.55 7.38
CA GLU A 271 3.10 -28.97 6.27
C GLU A 271 3.99 -28.17 5.29
N LYS A 272 4.99 -27.45 5.80
CA LYS A 272 5.92 -26.66 4.96
C LYS A 272 6.75 -27.52 4.00
N TYR A 273 7.15 -28.73 4.42
CA TYR A 273 7.93 -29.65 3.58
C TYR A 273 7.02 -30.41 2.61
N HIS A 274 5.79 -30.69 3.02
CA HIS A 274 4.76 -31.25 2.14
C HIS A 274 4.41 -30.27 1.01
N ARG A 275 4.14 -29.00 1.32
CA ARG A 275 3.87 -27.94 0.33
C ARG A 275 5.02 -27.77 -0.65
N TYR A 276 6.26 -27.77 -0.15
CA TYR A 276 7.45 -27.77 -1.00
C TYR A 276 7.42 -28.92 -2.00
N ALA A 277 7.26 -30.16 -1.50
CA ALA A 277 7.35 -31.35 -2.33
C ALA A 277 6.26 -31.38 -3.40
N LYS A 278 5.04 -30.97 -3.03
CA LYS A 278 3.92 -30.80 -3.96
C LYS A 278 4.23 -29.76 -5.03
N GLY A 279 4.69 -28.56 -4.65
CA GLY A 279 5.00 -27.49 -5.60
C GLY A 279 6.12 -27.86 -6.58
N VAL A 280 7.14 -28.61 -6.12
CA VAL A 280 8.19 -29.13 -7.01
C VAL A 280 7.63 -30.20 -7.95
N LEU A 281 6.75 -31.08 -7.47
CA LEU A 281 6.15 -32.09 -8.33
C LEU A 281 5.25 -31.48 -9.41
N ASP A 282 4.44 -30.47 -9.05
CA ASP A 282 3.61 -29.70 -9.97
C ASP A 282 4.48 -29.02 -11.05
N LEU A 283 5.63 -28.46 -10.66
CA LEU A 283 6.63 -27.92 -11.58
C LEU A 283 7.15 -28.98 -12.55
N VAL A 284 7.48 -30.18 -12.07
CA VAL A 284 7.98 -31.27 -12.93
C VAL A 284 6.91 -31.76 -13.91
N PHE A 285 5.65 -31.85 -13.49
CA PHE A 285 4.56 -32.23 -14.40
C PHE A 285 4.35 -31.21 -15.52
N TRP A 286 4.57 -29.94 -15.24
CA TRP A 286 4.43 -28.88 -16.22
C TRP A 286 5.67 -28.72 -17.11
N LYS A 287 6.86 -28.73 -16.51
CA LYS A 287 8.16 -28.53 -17.20
C LYS A 287 9.21 -29.49 -16.62
N PRO A 288 9.22 -30.77 -17.09
CA PRO A 288 10.11 -31.80 -16.56
C PRO A 288 11.59 -31.40 -16.62
N ASP A 289 12.02 -30.81 -17.73
CA ASP A 289 13.41 -30.40 -17.98
C ASP A 289 13.84 -29.20 -17.09
N GLY A 290 12.88 -28.56 -16.41
CA GLY A 290 13.11 -27.41 -15.54
C GLY A 290 13.59 -27.75 -14.13
N LEU A 291 13.50 -29.01 -13.69
CA LEU A 291 13.80 -29.39 -12.30
C LEU A 291 15.25 -29.11 -11.90
N LEU A 292 16.22 -29.56 -12.71
CA LEU A 292 17.63 -29.46 -12.34
C LEU A 292 18.09 -28.00 -12.27
N PRO A 293 17.81 -27.13 -13.27
CA PRO A 293 18.06 -25.69 -13.15
C PRO A 293 17.35 -25.04 -11.94
N PHE A 294 16.12 -25.46 -11.65
CA PHE A 294 15.36 -24.94 -10.51
C PHE A 294 16.01 -25.34 -9.17
N SER A 295 16.43 -26.59 -9.01
CA SER A 295 17.12 -27.07 -7.81
C SER A 295 18.50 -26.42 -7.61
N ALA A 296 19.16 -26.04 -8.71
CA ALA A 296 20.43 -25.31 -8.74
C ALA A 296 20.30 -23.91 -8.13
N PHE A 297 19.27 -23.18 -8.59
CA PHE A 297 18.93 -21.84 -8.12
C PHE A 297 18.77 -21.76 -6.59
N LEU A 298 18.36 -22.86 -5.96
CA LEU A 298 18.15 -22.93 -4.52
C LEU A 298 19.41 -23.06 -3.66
N GLY A 299 20.54 -23.46 -4.25
CA GLY A 299 21.79 -23.66 -3.50
C GLY A 299 22.66 -22.42 -3.40
N GLU A 300 22.57 -21.52 -4.38
CA GLU A 300 23.33 -20.28 -4.42
C GLU A 300 22.41 -19.16 -4.91
N ALA A 301 22.28 -18.10 -4.10
CA ALA A 301 21.46 -16.91 -4.37
C ALA A 301 21.96 -16.10 -5.59
N LYS A 302 22.04 -16.72 -6.77
CA LYS A 302 22.50 -16.11 -8.01
C LYS A 302 21.30 -15.59 -8.79
N VAL A 303 20.87 -14.40 -8.36
CA VAL A 303 20.00 -13.46 -9.06
C VAL A 303 20.25 -13.37 -10.57
N ALA A 304 21.49 -13.53 -11.04
CA ALA A 304 21.84 -13.43 -12.45
C ALA A 304 21.30 -14.57 -13.35
N LEU A 305 21.01 -15.76 -12.80
CA LEU A 305 20.37 -16.84 -13.57
C LEU A 305 18.86 -16.59 -13.75
N LEU A 306 18.23 -15.84 -12.83
CA LEU A 306 16.79 -15.50 -12.86
C LEU A 306 16.41 -14.67 -14.08
N GLU A 307 17.30 -13.78 -14.52
CA GLU A 307 17.07 -12.92 -15.69
C GLU A 307 17.16 -13.69 -17.02
N LYS A 308 17.74 -14.89 -17.01
CA LYS A 308 18.02 -15.68 -18.21
C LYS A 308 16.92 -16.66 -18.58
N PHE A 309 16.07 -17.05 -17.62
CA PHE A 309 15.13 -18.16 -17.80
C PHE A 309 13.72 -17.78 -18.23
N GLY A 310 13.38 -16.48 -18.34
CA GLY A 310 12.07 -16.04 -18.82
C GLY A 310 10.96 -16.62 -17.95
N TRP A 311 10.62 -15.92 -16.87
CA TRP A 311 9.53 -16.33 -16.02
C TRP A 311 8.21 -16.20 -16.79
N ASP A 312 7.33 -17.19 -16.65
CA ASP A 312 5.92 -17.00 -16.96
C ASP A 312 5.13 -16.91 -15.65
N ASN A 313 3.92 -16.37 -15.73
CA ASN A 313 3.04 -16.21 -14.57
C ASN A 313 2.81 -17.52 -13.79
N SER A 314 2.86 -18.68 -14.46
CA SER A 314 2.58 -19.99 -13.87
C SER A 314 3.67 -20.51 -12.95
N LEU A 315 4.86 -19.88 -12.93
CA LEU A 315 6.02 -20.26 -12.11
C LEU A 315 6.17 -19.44 -10.81
N ILE A 316 5.43 -18.34 -10.69
CA ILE A 316 5.55 -17.41 -9.57
C ILE A 316 5.12 -18.05 -8.24
N GLY A 317 4.05 -18.86 -8.27
CA GLY A 317 3.54 -19.54 -7.08
C GLY A 317 4.48 -20.61 -6.53
N GLN A 318 5.17 -21.34 -7.40
CA GLN A 318 6.14 -22.36 -7.02
C GLN A 318 7.42 -21.71 -6.50
N ALA A 319 7.91 -20.63 -7.14
CA ALA A 319 9.04 -19.87 -6.64
C ALA A 319 8.79 -19.26 -5.25
N TYR A 320 7.57 -18.80 -5.01
CA TYR A 320 7.16 -18.32 -3.70
C TYR A 320 7.07 -19.44 -2.65
N SER A 321 6.31 -20.51 -2.94
CA SER A 321 6.13 -21.67 -2.03
C SER A 321 7.48 -22.28 -1.61
N LEU A 322 8.46 -22.13 -2.48
CA LEU A 322 9.82 -22.54 -2.29
C LEU A 322 10.63 -21.57 -1.41
N ALA A 323 10.54 -20.26 -1.66
CA ALA A 323 11.21 -19.24 -0.86
C ALA A 323 10.72 -19.25 0.60
N THR A 324 9.42 -19.51 0.81
CA THR A 324 8.84 -19.66 2.16
C THR A 324 9.29 -20.94 2.86
N ALA A 325 9.48 -22.04 2.14
CA ALA A 325 9.97 -23.29 2.72
C ALA A 325 11.44 -23.21 3.16
N ILE A 326 12.26 -22.44 2.44
CA ILE A 326 13.70 -22.26 2.74
C ILE A 326 13.93 -21.20 3.84
N ASN A 327 12.90 -20.43 4.19
CA ASN A 327 12.91 -19.43 5.27
C ASN A 327 14.12 -18.48 5.21
N ASN A 328 14.33 -17.85 4.04
CA ASN A 328 15.43 -16.92 3.80
C ASN A 328 14.88 -15.56 3.35
N GLU A 329 15.00 -14.56 4.23
CA GLU A 329 14.47 -13.20 4.04
C GLU A 329 15.04 -12.48 2.81
N LYS A 330 16.35 -12.59 2.56
CA LYS A 330 17.01 -11.99 1.37
C LYS A 330 16.50 -12.61 0.07
N LEU A 331 16.19 -13.91 0.11
CA LEU A 331 15.62 -14.61 -1.04
C LEU A 331 14.17 -14.18 -1.28
N LEU A 332 13.36 -14.04 -0.22
CA LEU A 332 11.99 -13.51 -0.32
C LEU A 332 11.98 -12.10 -0.91
N GLU A 333 12.88 -11.21 -0.45
CA GLU A 333 13.04 -9.88 -1.03
C GLU A 333 13.39 -9.95 -2.52
N SER A 334 14.34 -10.81 -2.88
CA SER A 334 14.77 -10.98 -4.27
C SER A 334 13.65 -11.52 -5.16
N VAL A 335 12.89 -12.53 -4.70
CA VAL A 335 11.74 -13.10 -5.42
C VAL A 335 10.68 -12.02 -5.64
N PHE A 336 10.38 -11.22 -4.62
CA PHE A 336 9.43 -10.12 -4.76
C PHE A 336 9.90 -9.08 -5.79
N ARG A 337 11.11 -8.53 -5.62
CA ARG A 337 11.63 -7.44 -6.46
C ARG A 337 11.87 -7.87 -7.90
N GLN A 338 12.31 -9.11 -8.14
CA GLN A 338 12.81 -9.53 -9.45
C GLN A 338 11.87 -10.49 -10.19
N VAL A 339 10.97 -11.18 -9.49
CA VAL A 339 10.05 -12.15 -10.10
C VAL A 339 8.62 -11.65 -10.02
N MET A 340 8.08 -11.46 -8.81
CA MET A 340 6.67 -11.06 -8.65
C MET A 340 6.37 -9.71 -9.29
N ARG A 341 7.28 -8.74 -9.14
CA ARG A 341 7.11 -7.39 -9.70
C ARG A 341 7.28 -7.34 -11.23
N LYS A 342 8.37 -7.92 -11.76
CA LYS A 342 8.70 -7.85 -13.20
C LYS A 342 7.69 -8.60 -14.07
N GLU A 343 7.17 -9.73 -13.58
CA GLU A 343 6.23 -10.59 -14.31
C GLU A 343 4.79 -10.41 -13.85
N SER A 344 4.50 -9.23 -13.32
CA SER A 344 3.17 -8.95 -12.79
C SER A 344 2.15 -8.93 -13.93
N SER A 345 1.26 -9.92 -13.92
CA SER A 345 0.17 -10.04 -14.89
C SER A 345 -1.16 -9.58 -14.30
N PRO A 346 -1.98 -8.82 -15.07
CA PRO A 346 -3.31 -8.41 -14.64
C PRO A 346 -4.29 -9.58 -14.57
N THR A 347 -3.98 -10.77 -15.08
CA THR A 347 -4.86 -11.95 -14.96
C THR A 347 -4.47 -12.88 -13.83
N PHE A 348 -3.34 -12.63 -13.16
CA PHE A 348 -2.84 -13.51 -12.11
C PHE A 348 -3.59 -13.31 -10.78
N PRO A 349 -4.04 -14.38 -10.10
CA PRO A 349 -4.82 -14.29 -8.87
C PRO A 349 -3.89 -14.13 -7.65
N TRP A 350 -3.29 -12.96 -7.49
CA TRP A 350 -2.35 -12.67 -6.39
C TRP A 350 -2.93 -12.91 -4.99
N ASP A 351 -4.22 -12.63 -4.82
CA ASP A 351 -4.96 -12.81 -3.55
C ASP A 351 -5.15 -14.29 -3.18
N GLU A 352 -5.00 -15.21 -4.14
CA GLU A 352 -5.11 -16.67 -3.92
C GLU A 352 -3.74 -17.32 -3.74
N LEU A 353 -2.65 -16.61 -4.07
CA LEU A 353 -1.31 -17.17 -4.03
C LEU A 353 -0.78 -17.32 -2.59
N LEU A 354 -1.03 -16.31 -1.76
CA LEU A 354 -0.42 -16.14 -0.44
C LEU A 354 -1.50 -16.04 0.65
N GLU A 355 -1.41 -16.89 1.67
CA GLU A 355 -2.18 -16.69 2.89
C GLU A 355 -1.72 -15.39 3.62
N ASP A 356 -2.56 -14.78 4.46
CA ASP A 356 -2.17 -13.57 5.20
C ASP A 356 -0.85 -13.75 5.99
N LYS A 357 -0.64 -14.94 6.55
CA LYS A 357 0.54 -15.34 7.34
C LYS A 357 1.83 -15.45 6.52
N ASP A 358 1.68 -15.64 5.23
CA ASP A 358 2.74 -15.80 4.26
C ASP A 358 3.32 -14.40 3.90
N TRP A 359 2.49 -13.36 3.96
CA TRP A 359 2.90 -11.96 3.83
C TRP A 359 3.73 -11.45 5.03
N GLU A 360 3.52 -11.98 6.23
CA GLU A 360 4.27 -11.59 7.44
C GLU A 360 5.79 -11.77 7.30
N ARG A 361 6.20 -12.74 6.46
CA ARG A 361 7.60 -13.15 6.29
C ARG A 361 8.40 -12.24 5.37
N PHE A 362 7.74 -11.40 4.56
CA PHE A 362 8.45 -10.43 3.75
C PHE A 362 8.96 -9.27 4.60
N PRO A 363 10.11 -8.67 4.24
CA PRO A 363 10.58 -7.46 4.89
C PRO A 363 9.51 -6.38 4.87
N GLU A 364 9.17 -5.84 6.04
CA GLU A 364 8.13 -4.83 6.17
C GLU A 364 8.43 -3.59 5.32
N LEU A 365 9.68 -3.13 5.33
CA LEU A 365 10.13 -2.00 4.54
C LEU A 365 9.85 -2.21 3.04
N LEU A 366 10.08 -3.43 2.52
CA LEU A 366 9.86 -3.76 1.12
C LEU A 366 8.38 -3.65 0.73
N LEU A 367 7.50 -4.23 1.54
CA LEU A 367 6.06 -4.19 1.29
C LEU A 367 5.51 -2.77 1.40
N ASN A 368 5.97 -2.01 2.39
CA ASN A 368 5.55 -0.64 2.62
C ASN A 368 6.04 0.30 1.49
N GLU A 369 7.29 0.17 1.06
CA GLU A 369 7.83 0.88 -0.11
C GLU A 369 6.96 0.61 -1.34
N PHE A 370 6.72 -0.67 -1.65
CA PHE A 370 5.95 -1.06 -2.83
C PHE A 370 4.49 -0.62 -2.77
N ALA A 371 3.86 -0.66 -1.59
CA ALA A 371 2.49 -0.19 -1.41
C ALA A 371 2.32 1.31 -1.70
N LEU A 372 3.36 2.11 -1.46
CA LEU A 372 3.38 3.57 -1.68
C LEU A 372 3.80 3.99 -3.09
N GLU A 373 4.39 3.09 -3.89
CA GLU A 373 4.88 3.43 -5.21
C GLU A 373 3.77 3.80 -6.21
N PRO A 374 3.95 4.84 -7.05
CA PRO A 374 3.03 5.16 -8.14
C PRO A 374 3.30 4.25 -9.36
N LEU A 375 2.52 3.18 -9.51
CA LEU A 375 2.73 2.17 -10.56
C LEU A 375 1.87 2.40 -11.80
N ALA A 376 2.36 1.96 -12.97
CA ALA A 376 1.76 2.25 -14.27
C ALA A 376 1.22 1.01 -15.01
N ASN A 377 1.64 -0.21 -14.63
CA ASN A 377 1.20 -1.45 -15.27
C ASN A 377 0.00 -2.06 -14.52
N PRO A 378 -1.08 -2.48 -15.21
CA PRO A 378 -2.22 -3.18 -14.61
C PRO A 378 -1.87 -4.42 -13.77
N GLY A 379 -0.81 -5.16 -14.13
CA GLY A 379 -0.39 -6.33 -13.34
C GLY A 379 0.25 -5.95 -12.01
N GLU A 380 1.13 -4.95 -12.02
CA GLU A 380 1.73 -4.41 -10.81
C GLU A 380 0.66 -3.83 -9.87
N LEU A 381 -0.36 -3.17 -10.41
CA LEU A 381 -1.48 -2.63 -9.64
C LEU A 381 -2.26 -3.72 -8.90
N LYS A 382 -2.47 -4.88 -9.53
CA LYS A 382 -3.10 -6.03 -8.85
C LYS A 382 -2.24 -6.57 -7.72
N LEU A 383 -0.94 -6.77 -7.97
CA LEU A 383 -0.01 -7.19 -6.93
C LEU A 383 0.03 -6.18 -5.78
N GLN A 384 0.02 -4.88 -6.09
CA GLN A 384 0.00 -3.80 -5.11
C GLN A 384 -1.29 -3.79 -4.29
N THR A 385 -2.43 -4.10 -4.91
CA THR A 385 -3.72 -4.26 -4.21
C THR A 385 -3.65 -5.42 -3.22
N ALA A 386 -3.11 -6.57 -3.63
CA ALA A 386 -2.91 -7.73 -2.76
C ALA A 386 -2.01 -7.39 -1.56
N VAL A 387 -0.88 -6.71 -1.81
CA VAL A 387 0.04 -6.23 -0.75
C VAL A 387 -0.67 -5.26 0.20
N THR A 388 -1.47 -4.33 -0.32
CA THR A 388 -2.20 -3.35 0.49
C THR A 388 -3.21 -4.03 1.41
N HIS A 389 -3.94 -5.01 0.88
CA HIS A 389 -4.90 -5.80 1.65
C HIS A 389 -4.20 -6.63 2.73
N ALA A 390 -3.08 -7.26 2.40
CA ALA A 390 -2.26 -8.01 3.34
C ALA A 390 -1.74 -7.12 4.49
N LEU A 391 -1.18 -5.94 4.19
CA LEU A 391 -0.73 -4.99 5.21
C LEU A 391 -1.86 -4.59 6.17
N GLY A 392 -3.06 -4.39 5.65
CA GLY A 392 -4.24 -4.12 6.47
C GLY A 392 -4.63 -5.30 7.36
N HIS A 393 -4.55 -6.54 6.89
CA HIS A 393 -4.82 -7.72 7.73
C HIS A 393 -3.78 -7.95 8.81
N LEU A 394 -2.53 -7.60 8.54
CA LEU A 394 -1.42 -7.70 9.48
C LEU A 394 -1.35 -6.53 10.46
N ASP A 395 -2.31 -5.59 10.40
CA ASP A 395 -2.35 -4.36 11.19
C ASP A 395 -1.02 -3.57 11.14
N ARG A 396 -0.34 -3.60 9.99
CA ARG A 396 0.92 -2.86 9.74
C ARG A 396 0.61 -1.45 9.24
N THR A 397 1.40 -0.47 9.68
CA THR A 397 1.25 0.93 9.25
C THR A 397 2.27 1.31 8.18
N LEU A 398 1.90 2.27 7.33
CA LEU A 398 2.77 2.84 6.29
C LEU A 398 3.53 4.09 6.76
N ASP A 399 3.32 4.50 8.01
CA ASP A 399 3.76 5.77 8.61
C ASP A 399 5.24 6.09 8.36
N ALA A 400 6.14 5.20 8.80
CA ALA A 400 7.58 5.43 8.72
C ALA A 400 8.09 5.55 7.27
N CYS A 401 7.57 4.71 6.36
CA CYS A 401 7.94 4.77 4.94
C CYS A 401 7.40 6.03 4.26
N PHE A 402 6.18 6.45 4.60
CA PHE A 402 5.58 7.65 4.04
C PHE A 402 6.36 8.91 4.44
N ILE A 403 6.72 9.03 5.72
CA ILE A 403 7.56 10.14 6.23
C ILE A 403 8.91 10.14 5.53
N ALA A 404 9.59 8.98 5.46
CA ALA A 404 10.89 8.88 4.81
C ALA A 404 10.86 9.25 3.32
N GLN A 405 9.83 8.81 2.57
CA GLN A 405 9.66 9.18 1.16
C GLN A 405 9.44 10.68 0.98
N ARG A 406 8.72 11.33 1.90
CA ARG A 406 8.47 12.78 1.88
C ARG A 406 9.73 13.62 2.07
N GLU A 407 10.66 13.16 2.91
CA GLU A 407 11.92 13.86 3.16
C GLU A 407 12.89 13.79 1.97
N LEU A 408 12.77 12.77 1.11
CA LEU A 408 13.77 12.43 0.09
C LEU A 408 13.61 13.15 -1.27
N ALA A 409 12.52 13.85 -1.57
CA ALA A 409 12.42 14.62 -2.83
C ALA A 409 11.32 15.70 -2.84
N ALA A 410 11.59 16.79 -3.57
CA ALA A 410 10.55 17.60 -4.21
C ALA A 410 10.21 16.93 -5.55
N PRO A 411 9.11 16.15 -5.64
CA PRO A 411 8.78 15.42 -6.86
C PRO A 411 8.47 16.38 -8.02
N ASP A 412 8.82 15.96 -9.24
CA ASP A 412 8.26 16.51 -10.47
C ASP A 412 6.72 16.51 -10.37
N GLU A 413 6.05 17.53 -10.89
CA GLU A 413 4.59 17.75 -10.79
C GLU A 413 3.81 16.50 -11.24
N LYS A 414 4.31 15.80 -12.26
CA LYS A 414 3.69 14.56 -12.75
C LYS A 414 3.86 13.36 -11.81
N ILE A 415 5.01 13.26 -11.13
CA ILE A 415 5.26 12.20 -10.14
C ILE A 415 4.44 12.48 -8.88
N ALA A 416 4.39 13.75 -8.46
CA ALA A 416 3.58 14.22 -7.35
C ALA A 416 2.10 13.85 -7.55
N TRP A 417 1.58 14.04 -8.76
CA TRP A 417 0.21 13.69 -9.10
C TRP A 417 -0.10 12.20 -8.93
N ARG A 418 0.76 11.32 -9.45
CA ARG A 418 0.55 9.87 -9.34
C ARG A 418 0.68 9.37 -7.90
N GLN A 419 1.63 9.92 -7.14
CA GLN A 419 1.77 9.62 -5.71
C GLN A 419 0.50 10.03 -4.95
N LEU A 420 -0.09 11.17 -5.31
CA LEU A 420 -1.31 11.67 -4.68
C LEU A 420 -2.52 10.81 -5.03
N GLN A 421 -2.66 10.36 -6.30
CA GLN A 421 -3.68 9.38 -6.68
C GLN A 421 -3.54 8.09 -5.87
N ARG A 422 -2.31 7.59 -5.72
CA ARG A 422 -2.04 6.39 -4.93
C ARG A 422 -2.39 6.57 -3.45
N LEU A 423 -2.06 7.72 -2.88
CA LEU A 423 -2.45 8.08 -1.51
C LEU A 423 -3.97 8.04 -1.36
N LEU A 424 -4.73 8.62 -2.30
CA LEU A 424 -6.19 8.59 -2.24
C LEU A 424 -6.77 7.16 -2.29
N GLU A 425 -6.15 6.25 -3.04
CA GLU A 425 -6.53 4.83 -3.04
C GLU A 425 -6.28 4.18 -1.68
N LEU A 426 -5.11 4.41 -1.09
CA LEU A 426 -4.75 3.88 0.23
C LEU A 426 -5.70 4.39 1.32
N LEU A 427 -6.14 5.65 1.24
CA LEU A 427 -7.12 6.23 2.17
C LEU A 427 -8.53 5.65 2.04
N ARG A 428 -8.86 5.03 0.90
CA ARG A 428 -10.15 4.35 0.68
C ARG A 428 -10.12 2.90 1.18
N HIS A 429 -8.98 2.40 1.65
CA HIS A 429 -8.86 1.03 2.13
C HIS A 429 -9.74 0.82 3.39
N PRO A 430 -10.44 -0.33 3.55
CA PRO A 430 -11.38 -0.54 4.65
C PRO A 430 -10.75 -0.48 6.04
N LYS A 431 -9.49 -0.92 6.13
CA LYS A 431 -8.66 -0.78 7.33
C LYS A 431 -7.68 0.38 7.14
N PRO A 432 -7.60 1.33 8.07
CA PRO A 432 -6.68 2.45 7.97
C PRO A 432 -5.24 1.96 8.02
N LEU A 433 -4.45 2.33 7.02
CA LEU A 433 -3.02 1.98 6.89
C LEU A 433 -2.09 3.07 7.43
N PHE A 434 -2.65 4.20 7.85
CA PHE A 434 -1.94 5.31 8.46
C PHE A 434 -2.50 5.54 9.86
N SER A 435 -1.63 5.87 10.81
CA SER A 435 -2.08 6.29 12.14
C SER A 435 -2.77 7.65 12.10
N ASP A 436 -3.64 7.90 13.09
CA ASP A 436 -4.30 9.22 13.26
C ASP A 436 -3.29 10.37 13.34
N GLU A 437 -2.09 10.11 13.87
CA GLU A 437 -1.03 11.11 13.97
C GLU A 437 -0.48 11.49 12.60
N VAL A 438 -0.05 10.51 11.80
CA VAL A 438 0.45 10.76 10.42
C VAL A 438 -0.65 11.32 9.53
N MET A 439 -1.89 10.86 9.71
CA MET A 439 -3.05 11.40 9.00
C MET A 439 -3.20 12.91 9.23
N ARG A 440 -3.01 13.39 10.48
CA ARG A 440 -3.14 14.82 10.83
C ARG A 440 -1.91 15.64 10.50
N GLN A 441 -0.71 15.11 10.75
CA GLN A 441 0.53 15.88 10.66
C GLN A 441 1.10 15.93 9.23
N GLU A 442 0.88 14.88 8.43
CA GLU A 442 1.56 14.73 7.14
C GLU A 442 0.58 14.61 5.97
N VAL A 443 -0.40 13.72 6.06
CA VAL A 443 -1.35 13.45 4.96
C VAL A 443 -2.29 14.63 4.75
N LEU A 444 -2.91 15.14 5.81
CA LEU A 444 -3.90 16.22 5.69
C LEU A 444 -3.31 17.53 5.17
N PRO A 445 -2.14 18.02 5.64
CA PRO A 445 -1.51 19.20 5.05
C PRO A 445 -1.21 19.03 3.57
N LEU A 446 -0.80 17.82 3.14
CA LEU A 446 -0.60 17.52 1.74
C LEU A 446 -1.90 17.63 0.94
N LEU A 447 -2.99 17.02 1.42
CA LEU A 447 -4.30 17.10 0.75
C LEU A 447 -4.84 18.54 0.70
N ASN A 448 -4.60 19.34 1.75
CA ASN A 448 -5.02 20.74 1.81
C ASN A 448 -4.39 21.59 0.70
N ASN A 449 -3.14 21.31 0.32
CA ASN A 449 -2.47 21.99 -0.79
C ASN A 449 -3.19 21.82 -2.13
N TYR A 450 -4.00 20.77 -2.29
CA TYR A 450 -4.77 20.50 -3.51
C TYR A 450 -6.25 20.84 -3.35
N LEU A 451 -6.81 20.67 -2.16
CA LEU A 451 -8.22 20.94 -1.89
C LEU A 451 -8.54 22.43 -1.82
N LEU A 452 -7.69 23.21 -1.14
CA LEU A 452 -7.97 24.61 -0.86
C LEU A 452 -7.91 25.50 -2.09
N PRO A 453 -6.93 25.40 -3.01
CA PRO A 453 -6.87 26.31 -4.16
C PRO A 453 -8.11 26.20 -5.06
N TYR A 454 -8.58 27.33 -5.61
CA TYR A 454 -9.66 27.35 -6.59
C TYR A 454 -9.27 26.51 -7.82
N PRO A 455 -10.11 25.54 -8.25
CA PRO A 455 -9.80 24.70 -9.40
C PRO A 455 -9.95 25.50 -10.71
N ASP A 456 -8.84 25.74 -11.39
CA ASP A 456 -8.76 26.46 -12.67
C ASP A 456 -8.98 25.55 -13.90
N SER A 457 -9.08 24.24 -13.72
CA SER A 457 -9.35 23.24 -14.77
C SER A 457 -10.35 22.17 -14.32
N GLU A 458 -11.02 21.52 -15.29
CA GLU A 458 -11.94 20.39 -15.01
C GLU A 458 -11.22 19.20 -14.39
N GLU A 459 -9.96 18.95 -14.75
CA GLU A 459 -9.14 17.88 -14.16
C GLU A 459 -8.91 18.14 -12.67
N LYS A 460 -8.58 19.38 -12.28
CA LYS A 460 -8.44 19.76 -10.86
C LYS A 460 -9.77 19.66 -10.11
N LYS A 461 -10.91 19.98 -10.74
CA LYS A 461 -12.24 19.80 -10.11
C LYS A 461 -12.57 18.34 -9.84
N SER A 462 -12.34 17.47 -10.82
CA SER A 462 -12.55 16.02 -10.67
C SER A 462 -11.70 15.49 -9.53
N PHE A 463 -10.42 15.86 -9.53
CA PHE A 463 -9.49 15.44 -8.50
C PHE A 463 -9.83 15.96 -7.10
N GLN A 464 -10.22 17.23 -6.98
CA GLN A 464 -10.71 17.76 -5.70
C GLN A 464 -11.93 16.98 -5.19
N THR A 465 -12.80 16.52 -6.09
CA THR A 465 -13.94 15.67 -5.71
C THR A 465 -13.51 14.35 -5.10
N GLU A 466 -12.43 13.77 -5.62
CA GLU A 466 -11.83 12.57 -5.05
C GLU A 466 -11.19 12.81 -3.68
N VAL A 467 -10.46 13.92 -3.52
CA VAL A 467 -9.87 14.35 -2.23
C VAL A 467 -10.96 14.59 -1.19
N MET A 468 -12.03 15.31 -1.56
CA MET A 468 -13.19 15.56 -0.70
C MET A 468 -13.81 14.24 -0.21
N THR A 469 -13.92 13.25 -1.10
CA THR A 469 -14.47 11.93 -0.76
C THR A 469 -13.56 11.21 0.23
N ALA A 470 -12.24 11.20 -0.01
CA ALA A 470 -11.29 10.57 0.90
C ALA A 470 -11.28 11.21 2.29
N ILE A 471 -11.33 12.55 2.39
CA ILE A 471 -11.40 13.25 3.68
C ILE A 471 -12.69 12.91 4.44
N LYS A 472 -13.82 12.80 3.74
CA LYS A 472 -15.09 12.39 4.36
C LYS A 472 -15.05 10.96 4.89
N VAL A 473 -14.50 10.03 4.10
CA VAL A 473 -14.38 8.60 4.50
C VAL A 473 -13.49 8.45 5.72
N THR A 474 -12.41 9.22 5.80
CA THR A 474 -11.45 9.18 6.91
C THR A 474 -11.91 9.99 8.14
N GLY A 475 -13.02 10.72 8.07
CA GLY A 475 -13.54 11.52 9.19
C GLY A 475 -12.67 12.73 9.56
N LEU A 476 -11.75 13.15 8.67
CA LEU A 476 -10.77 14.20 8.95
C LEU A 476 -11.28 15.63 8.78
N THR A 477 -12.58 15.82 8.53
CA THR A 477 -13.18 17.14 8.24
C THR A 477 -12.92 18.17 9.34
N GLN A 478 -12.78 17.75 10.60
CA GLN A 478 -12.53 18.67 11.72
C GLN A 478 -11.12 19.28 11.74
N TYR A 479 -10.18 18.73 10.95
CA TYR A 479 -8.77 19.08 11.02
C TYR A 479 -8.28 19.90 9.83
N ILE A 480 -9.15 20.25 8.87
CA ILE A 480 -8.75 21.10 7.74
C ILE A 480 -8.41 22.50 8.25
N THR A 481 -7.11 22.78 8.35
CA THR A 481 -6.58 24.10 8.64
C THR A 481 -6.46 24.91 7.36
N ILE A 482 -6.98 26.13 7.40
CA ILE A 482 -6.84 27.15 6.34
C ILE A 482 -5.73 28.15 6.69
N SER A 483 -4.73 27.69 7.45
CA SER A 483 -3.56 28.46 7.84
C SER A 483 -2.82 28.95 6.59
N GLY A 484 -2.76 30.27 6.40
CA GLY A 484 -2.21 30.93 5.20
C GLY A 484 -3.20 31.78 4.42
N LEU A 485 -4.48 31.76 4.77
CA LEU A 485 -5.52 32.57 4.11
C LEU A 485 -5.78 33.94 4.77
N GLN A 486 -4.92 34.38 5.68
CA GLN A 486 -5.09 35.67 6.36
C GLN A 486 -4.88 36.88 5.44
N ASP A 487 -4.21 36.68 4.28
CA ASP A 487 -3.87 37.72 3.32
C ASP A 487 -4.82 37.80 2.10
N ILE A 488 -6.02 37.20 2.18
CA ILE A 488 -7.01 37.26 1.10
C ILE A 488 -7.55 38.70 0.97
N ASP A 489 -7.23 39.40 -0.13
CA ASP A 489 -7.86 40.67 -0.51
C ASP A 489 -9.02 40.43 -1.49
N ALA A 490 -10.07 39.77 -0.99
CA ALA A 490 -11.27 39.47 -1.78
C ALA A 490 -12.03 40.74 -2.21
N VAL A 491 -11.70 41.92 -1.68
CA VAL A 491 -12.35 43.16 -2.11
C VAL A 491 -11.79 43.61 -3.45
N ASN A 492 -10.46 43.57 -3.62
CA ASN A 492 -9.80 44.14 -4.80
C ASN A 492 -9.29 43.08 -5.80
N ASN A 493 -9.17 41.81 -5.41
CA ASN A 493 -8.57 40.77 -6.24
C ASN A 493 -9.59 39.67 -6.66
N LEU A 494 -9.82 39.54 -7.97
CA LEU A 494 -10.73 38.54 -8.54
C LEU A 494 -10.32 37.09 -8.21
N ARG A 495 -9.02 36.80 -8.13
CA ARG A 495 -8.52 35.47 -7.77
C ARG A 495 -8.92 35.12 -6.34
N ASP A 496 -8.75 36.08 -5.44
CA ASP A 496 -9.05 35.94 -4.02
C ASP A 496 -10.56 35.82 -3.77
N ARG A 497 -11.39 36.49 -4.59
CA ARG A 497 -12.85 36.29 -4.60
C ARG A 497 -13.25 34.86 -4.96
N LYS A 498 -12.72 34.34 -6.07
CA LYS A 498 -12.98 32.95 -6.50
C LYS A 498 -12.52 31.95 -5.45
N GLN A 499 -11.36 32.21 -4.84
CA GLN A 499 -10.82 31.43 -3.74
C GLN A 499 -11.78 31.40 -2.53
N LEU A 500 -12.31 32.56 -2.12
CA LEU A 500 -13.25 32.66 -0.99
C LEU A 500 -14.57 31.92 -1.26
N VAL A 501 -15.16 32.08 -2.45
CA VAL A 501 -16.38 31.34 -2.87
C VAL A 501 -16.16 29.83 -2.78
N HIS A 502 -15.00 29.35 -3.24
CA HIS A 502 -14.67 27.93 -3.18
C HIS A 502 -14.53 27.44 -1.74
N ILE A 503 -13.91 28.21 -0.85
CA ILE A 503 -13.81 27.90 0.57
C ILE A 503 -15.21 27.80 1.21
N PHE A 504 -16.12 28.73 0.92
CA PHE A 504 -17.51 28.63 1.40
C PHE A 504 -18.23 27.42 0.84
N THR A 505 -17.98 27.07 -0.42
CA THR A 505 -18.52 25.84 -1.00
C THR A 505 -18.02 24.59 -0.25
N LEU A 506 -16.75 24.57 0.16
CA LEU A 506 -16.19 23.47 0.95
C LEU A 506 -16.76 23.46 2.39
N TRP A 507 -16.92 24.64 3.01
CA TRP A 507 -17.52 24.80 4.32
C TRP A 507 -18.98 24.33 4.35
N GLY A 508 -19.82 24.78 3.41
CA GLY A 508 -21.20 24.33 3.26
C GLY A 508 -21.35 22.82 2.98
N LYS A 509 -20.30 22.16 2.48
CA LYS A 509 -20.23 20.69 2.32
C LYS A 509 -19.79 19.94 3.59
N GLY A 510 -19.55 20.65 4.69
CA GLY A 510 -19.08 20.13 5.98
C GLY A 510 -17.63 19.65 5.97
N LEU A 511 -16.79 20.15 5.05
CA LEU A 511 -15.39 19.75 4.94
C LEU A 511 -14.47 20.62 5.79
N ILE A 512 -14.81 21.90 5.96
CA ILE A 512 -14.07 22.83 6.80
C ILE A 512 -14.87 22.99 8.10
N HIS A 513 -14.21 22.94 9.24
CA HIS A 513 -14.86 23.13 10.54
C HIS A 513 -15.11 24.62 10.83
N ASP A 514 -16.20 24.93 11.52
CA ASP A 514 -16.56 26.30 11.93
C ASP A 514 -15.43 27.01 12.66
N PHE A 515 -14.75 26.29 13.55
CA PHE A 515 -13.58 26.80 14.26
C PHE A 515 -12.48 27.29 13.30
N ALA A 516 -12.21 26.58 12.20
CA ALA A 516 -11.18 26.97 11.25
C ALA A 516 -11.55 28.27 10.51
N ILE A 517 -12.82 28.41 10.09
CA ILE A 517 -13.35 29.64 9.48
C ILE A 517 -13.28 30.79 10.50
N LYS A 518 -13.73 30.54 11.73
CA LYS A 518 -13.76 31.53 12.82
C LYS A 518 -12.38 32.06 13.16
N THR A 519 -11.37 31.20 13.25
CA THR A 519 -10.01 31.60 13.64
C THR A 519 -9.23 32.26 12.50
N ASN A 520 -9.43 31.83 11.24
CA ASN A 520 -8.55 32.24 10.14
C ASN A 520 -9.18 33.23 9.15
N LEU A 521 -10.51 33.27 9.04
CA LEU A 521 -11.20 34.09 8.05
C LEU A 521 -12.07 35.19 8.65
N ALA A 522 -12.28 35.25 9.97
CA ALA A 522 -13.14 36.26 10.60
C ALA A 522 -12.86 37.70 10.10
N ALA A 523 -11.59 38.11 10.07
CA ALA A 523 -11.23 39.44 9.56
C ALA A 523 -11.59 39.63 8.07
N VAL A 524 -11.30 38.64 7.23
CA VAL A 524 -11.62 38.65 5.79
C VAL A 524 -13.14 38.71 5.56
N LEU A 525 -13.91 37.93 6.34
CA LEU A 525 -15.37 37.94 6.32
C LEU A 525 -15.91 39.34 6.62
N CYS A 526 -15.45 39.93 7.73
CA CYS A 526 -15.84 41.29 8.09
C CYS A 526 -15.48 42.30 7.00
N HIS A 527 -14.30 42.19 6.38
CA HIS A 527 -13.90 43.07 5.27
C HIS A 527 -14.80 42.92 4.03
N VAL A 528 -15.15 41.69 3.64
CA VAL A 528 -16.05 41.41 2.50
C VAL A 528 -17.46 41.93 2.78
N VAL A 529 -17.97 41.70 3.99
CA VAL A 529 -19.29 42.17 4.41
C VAL A 529 -19.31 43.70 4.49
N LEU A 530 -18.27 44.36 4.98
CA LEU A 530 -18.19 45.82 5.06
C LEU A 530 -17.85 46.50 3.72
N ALA A 531 -17.44 45.75 2.70
CA ALA A 531 -17.03 46.34 1.43
C ALA A 531 -18.22 46.93 0.65
N PRO A 532 -18.04 48.11 0.01
CA PRO A 532 -19.11 48.76 -0.75
C PRO A 532 -19.67 47.91 -1.90
N THR A 533 -21.00 47.84 -2.03
CA THR A 533 -21.71 47.04 -3.04
C THR A 533 -21.46 47.43 -4.49
N ASP A 534 -20.99 48.66 -4.75
CA ASP A 534 -20.62 49.17 -6.07
C ASP A 534 -19.25 48.67 -6.55
N LYS A 535 -18.41 48.15 -5.65
CA LYS A 535 -17.14 47.48 -5.99
C LYS A 535 -17.32 46.02 -6.42
N PHE A 536 -18.53 45.48 -6.30
CA PHE A 536 -18.86 44.09 -6.54
C PHE A 536 -19.80 43.94 -7.74
N THR A 537 -19.48 43.01 -8.63
CA THR A 537 -20.38 42.60 -9.72
C THR A 537 -21.60 41.86 -9.16
N GLU A 538 -22.61 41.59 -9.97
CA GLU A 538 -23.80 40.83 -9.54
C GLU A 538 -23.45 39.47 -8.93
N ASN A 539 -22.48 38.76 -9.50
CA ASN A 539 -21.95 37.50 -8.93
C ASN A 539 -21.20 37.70 -7.61
N ASP A 540 -20.54 38.85 -7.42
CA ASP A 540 -19.83 39.12 -6.17
C ASP A 540 -20.79 39.53 -5.02
N ARG A 541 -22.04 39.92 -5.32
CA ARG A 541 -23.06 40.16 -4.29
C ARG A 541 -23.50 38.86 -3.62
N ASN A 542 -23.46 37.74 -4.33
CA ASN A 542 -23.68 36.42 -3.73
C ASN A 542 -22.58 36.12 -2.69
N LEU A 543 -21.32 36.44 -3.00
CA LEU A 543 -20.21 36.28 -2.06
C LEU A 543 -20.40 37.13 -0.78
N GLN A 544 -20.90 38.36 -0.91
CA GLN A 544 -21.23 39.18 0.25
C GLN A 544 -22.36 38.57 1.08
N THR A 545 -23.38 37.98 0.43
CA THR A 545 -24.51 37.34 1.10
C THR A 545 -24.06 36.07 1.83
N GLU A 546 -23.26 35.22 1.18
CA GLU A 546 -22.65 34.04 1.79
C GLU A 546 -21.76 34.40 2.99
N ALA A 547 -21.01 35.50 2.90
CA ALA A 547 -20.18 35.98 4.02
C ALA A 547 -21.02 36.51 5.19
N GLU A 548 -22.16 37.15 4.92
CA GLU A 548 -23.11 37.57 5.95
C GLU A 548 -23.74 36.36 6.65
N GLU A 549 -24.24 35.39 5.88
CA GLU A 549 -24.79 34.14 6.43
C GLU A 549 -23.72 33.37 7.23
N ALA A 550 -22.46 33.41 6.78
CA ALA A 550 -21.35 32.80 7.49
C ALA A 550 -21.09 33.45 8.85
N LEU A 551 -21.07 34.79 8.93
CA LEU A 551 -20.90 35.50 10.20
C LEU A 551 -22.06 35.19 11.17
N GLU A 552 -23.30 35.14 10.68
CA GLU A 552 -24.46 34.79 11.50
C GLU A 552 -24.37 33.37 12.04
N HIS A 553 -24.06 32.39 11.19
CA HIS A 553 -23.92 30.99 11.60
C HIS A 553 -22.79 30.77 12.61
N LEU A 554 -21.68 31.51 12.47
CA LEU A 554 -20.49 31.37 13.33
C LEU A 554 -20.55 32.20 14.62
N GLU A 555 -21.66 32.92 14.83
CA GLU A 555 -21.85 33.87 15.93
C GLU A 555 -20.68 34.87 16.03
N LEU A 556 -20.28 35.39 14.87
CA LEU A 556 -19.25 36.41 14.75
C LEU A 556 -19.91 37.78 14.56
N THR A 557 -19.39 38.79 15.25
CA THR A 557 -19.92 40.14 15.16
C THR A 557 -18.99 41.06 14.38
N LEU A 558 -19.58 42.08 13.76
CA LEU A 558 -18.87 43.07 12.97
C LEU A 558 -18.24 44.18 13.81
N ASP A 559 -18.48 44.23 15.13
CA ASP A 559 -18.22 45.41 15.97
C ASP A 559 -16.76 45.89 15.93
N ASP A 560 -15.81 44.97 16.11
CA ASP A 560 -14.36 45.29 16.12
C ASP A 560 -13.87 45.74 14.74
N ALA A 561 -14.33 45.06 13.68
CA ALA A 561 -13.95 45.38 12.31
C ALA A 561 -14.58 46.68 11.82
N LEU A 562 -15.79 46.97 12.30
CA LEU A 562 -16.52 48.20 12.00
C LEU A 562 -15.75 49.42 12.50
N GLN A 563 -15.22 49.40 13.73
CA GLN A 563 -14.48 50.54 14.28
C GLN A 563 -13.26 50.93 13.44
N GLY A 564 -12.46 49.95 13.00
CA GLY A 564 -11.32 50.18 12.11
C GLY A 564 -11.75 50.64 10.70
N TRP A 565 -12.82 50.05 10.16
CA TRP A 565 -13.37 50.43 8.87
C TRP A 565 -13.94 51.85 8.87
N LEU A 566 -14.56 52.30 9.95
CA LEU A 566 -15.10 53.66 10.10
C LEU A 566 -13.99 54.72 10.14
N GLN A 567 -12.84 54.43 10.75
CA GLN A 567 -11.70 55.37 10.73
C GLN A 567 -11.22 55.67 9.29
N SER A 568 -11.51 54.77 8.35
CA SER A 568 -11.23 54.95 6.91
C SER A 568 -12.32 55.73 6.13
N LEU A 569 -13.34 56.27 6.80
CA LEU A 569 -14.43 57.05 6.17
C LEU A 569 -13.99 58.39 5.55
N ASN A 570 -12.75 58.83 5.77
CA ASN A 570 -12.17 60.03 5.14
C ASN A 570 -11.67 59.82 3.69
N THR A 571 -12.17 58.80 3.00
CA THR A 571 -11.72 58.40 1.64
C THR A 571 -12.81 58.65 0.58
N GLN A 572 -12.44 58.62 -0.71
CA GLN A 572 -13.36 58.90 -1.85
C GLN A 572 -14.60 58.00 -1.90
N ASP A 573 -14.60 56.83 -1.23
CA ASP A 573 -15.69 55.84 -1.24
C ASP A 573 -16.78 56.06 -0.17
N ARG A 574 -16.79 57.23 0.48
CA ARG A 574 -17.64 57.52 1.65
C ARG A 574 -19.15 57.28 1.44
N PRO A 575 -19.79 57.70 0.33
CA PRO A 575 -21.23 57.48 0.12
C PRO A 575 -21.59 55.99 -0.02
N ALA A 576 -20.73 55.21 -0.67
CA ALA A 576 -20.94 53.79 -0.89
C ALA A 576 -20.76 52.97 0.40
N LYS A 577 -19.79 53.36 1.24
CA LYS A 577 -19.64 52.84 2.61
C LYS A 577 -20.88 53.13 3.46
N ILE A 578 -21.37 54.37 3.47
CA ILE A 578 -22.59 54.75 4.20
C ILE A 578 -23.78 53.88 3.74
N LYS A 579 -23.99 53.75 2.43
CA LYS A 579 -25.05 52.90 1.86
C LYS A 579 -24.94 51.43 2.31
N ARG A 580 -23.73 50.90 2.45
CA ARG A 580 -23.50 49.52 2.93
C ARG A 580 -23.82 49.38 4.42
N LEU A 581 -23.37 50.31 5.26
CA LEU A 581 -23.68 50.35 6.70
C LEU A 581 -25.20 50.28 6.94
N LEU A 582 -25.95 51.00 6.12
CA LEU A 582 -27.42 51.03 6.15
C LEU A 582 -28.10 49.74 5.73
N HIS A 583 -27.51 49.02 4.78
CA HIS A 583 -27.98 47.69 4.44
C HIS A 583 -27.78 46.74 5.62
N LEU A 584 -26.62 46.81 6.27
CA LEU A 584 -26.28 45.98 7.43
C LEU A 584 -27.12 46.31 8.68
N LEU A 585 -27.63 47.53 8.82
CA LEU A 585 -28.61 47.90 9.86
C LEU A 585 -29.90 47.05 9.82
N GLY A 586 -30.26 46.49 8.67
CA GLY A 586 -31.37 45.55 8.55
C GLY A 586 -31.06 44.13 9.08
N LYS A 587 -29.79 43.83 9.37
CA LYS A 587 -29.28 42.52 9.81
C LYS A 587 -28.74 42.61 11.25
N VAL A 588 -29.65 42.80 12.20
CA VAL A 588 -29.34 43.06 13.62
C VAL A 588 -28.52 41.92 14.27
N SER A 589 -28.62 40.70 13.75
CA SER A 589 -27.87 39.50 14.15
C SER A 589 -26.35 39.62 14.00
N LEU A 590 -25.84 40.52 13.16
CA LEU A 590 -24.40 40.66 12.87
C LEU A 590 -23.65 41.56 13.86
N PHE A 591 -24.32 42.11 14.86
CA PHE A 591 -23.75 43.08 15.81
C PHE A 591 -24.04 42.63 17.25
N SER A 592 -23.04 42.66 18.13
CA SER A 592 -23.26 42.33 19.56
C SER A 592 -24.03 43.43 20.27
N ASP A 593 -23.88 44.68 19.81
CA ASP A 593 -24.51 45.85 20.38
C ASP A 593 -25.20 46.69 19.30
N ARG A 594 -26.53 46.53 19.21
CA ARG A 594 -27.38 47.37 18.34
C ARG A 594 -27.22 48.86 18.68
N LEU A 595 -26.97 49.22 19.94
CA LEU A 595 -26.78 50.60 20.37
C LEU A 595 -25.46 51.17 19.84
N HIS A 596 -24.39 50.35 19.79
CA HIS A 596 -23.11 50.75 19.21
C HIS A 596 -23.24 51.08 17.73
N LEU A 597 -23.95 50.25 16.96
CA LEU A 597 -24.20 50.51 15.55
C LEU A 597 -25.04 51.78 15.32
N ILE A 598 -26.06 52.02 16.17
CA ILE A 598 -26.86 53.25 16.13
C ILE A 598 -25.98 54.45 16.45
N TRP A 599 -25.20 54.39 17.52
CA TRP A 599 -24.28 55.44 17.91
C TRP A 599 -23.28 55.78 16.80
N VAL A 600 -22.72 54.77 16.13
CA VAL A 600 -21.87 54.92 14.95
C VAL A 600 -22.61 55.68 13.84
N THR A 601 -23.85 55.31 13.52
CA THR A 601 -24.62 56.01 12.48
C THR A 601 -24.97 57.46 12.87
N GLN A 602 -25.13 57.75 14.17
CA GLN A 602 -25.34 59.10 14.68
C GLN A 602 -24.08 59.97 14.61
N SER A 603 -22.89 59.38 14.71
CA SER A 603 -21.62 60.10 14.61
C SER A 603 -21.31 60.63 13.18
N ILE A 604 -22.00 60.11 12.16
CA ILE A 604 -21.84 60.54 10.76
C ILE A 604 -22.70 61.80 10.54
N LYS A 605 -22.06 62.90 10.10
CA LYS A 605 -22.76 64.16 9.86
C LYS A 605 -23.89 63.97 8.86
N LEU A 606 -25.06 64.48 9.20
CA LEU A 606 -26.28 64.48 8.39
C LEU A 606 -26.06 64.85 6.92
N ASN A 607 -25.21 65.84 6.63
CA ASN A 607 -24.93 66.27 5.26
C ASN A 607 -24.31 65.16 4.39
N ASP A 608 -23.67 64.17 5.01
CA ASP A 608 -23.09 63.01 4.32
C ASP A 608 -24.14 61.95 3.95
N TRP A 609 -25.36 62.05 4.50
CA TRP A 609 -26.51 61.19 4.18
C TRP A 609 -27.34 61.72 3.01
N ILE A 610 -27.16 62.99 2.65
CA ILE A 610 -27.98 63.70 1.66
C ILE A 610 -27.76 63.10 0.27
N GLY A 611 -28.84 62.64 -0.37
CA GLY A 611 -28.83 62.06 -1.71
C GLY A 611 -28.88 60.53 -1.77
N ILE A 612 -29.05 59.85 -0.63
CA ILE A 612 -29.31 58.42 -0.55
C ILE A 612 -30.73 58.23 0.04
N ASN A 613 -31.77 58.33 -0.80
CA ASN A 613 -33.17 58.49 -0.37
C ASN A 613 -33.72 57.33 0.50
N GLU A 614 -33.60 56.07 0.06
CA GLU A 614 -34.11 54.92 0.82
C GLU A 614 -33.56 54.81 2.27
N PRO A 615 -32.26 55.06 2.53
CA PRO A 615 -31.71 54.85 3.86
C PRO A 615 -32.07 55.83 4.97
N LEU A 616 -32.46 57.07 4.67
CA LEU A 616 -32.84 58.03 5.72
C LEU A 616 -34.06 57.51 6.50
N SER A 617 -35.03 56.92 5.80
CA SER A 617 -36.26 56.37 6.39
C SER A 617 -36.00 55.21 7.35
N LYS A 618 -35.15 54.25 6.96
CA LYS A 618 -34.78 53.07 7.77
C LYS A 618 -34.05 53.49 9.04
N LEU A 619 -33.14 54.46 8.94
CA LEU A 619 -32.38 54.94 10.08
C LEU A 619 -33.30 55.66 11.10
N LEU A 620 -34.20 56.54 10.65
CA LEU A 620 -35.14 57.24 11.53
C LEU A 620 -36.11 56.27 12.23
N LYS A 621 -36.60 55.25 11.50
CA LYS A 621 -37.40 54.17 12.09
C LYS A 621 -36.62 53.45 13.19
N LEU A 622 -35.35 53.12 12.95
CA LEU A 622 -34.51 52.38 13.88
C LEU A 622 -34.16 53.20 15.15
N GLU A 623 -33.89 54.51 15.01
CA GLU A 623 -33.72 55.43 16.16
C GLU A 623 -34.99 55.53 17.02
N SER A 624 -36.16 55.34 16.43
CA SER A 624 -37.43 55.42 17.16
C SER A 624 -37.82 54.12 17.88
N GLU A 625 -37.44 52.97 17.33
CA GLU A 625 -37.70 51.64 17.89
C GLU A 625 -36.76 51.30 19.05
N THR A 626 -35.69 52.06 19.22
CA THR A 626 -34.68 51.81 20.26
C THR A 626 -35.11 52.50 21.57
N PRO A 627 -35.37 51.74 22.65
CA PRO A 627 -35.84 52.31 23.91
C PRO A 627 -34.74 53.17 24.57
N SER A 628 -35.05 54.42 24.90
CA SER A 628 -34.10 55.38 25.46
C SER A 628 -33.76 55.15 26.95
N LYS A 629 -33.90 53.92 27.47
CA LYS A 629 -34.15 53.67 28.89
C LYS A 629 -33.15 52.77 29.64
N ASP A 630 -31.95 52.52 29.11
CA ASP A 630 -30.88 51.91 29.92
C ASP A 630 -29.82 52.94 30.29
N ASP A 631 -29.74 53.22 31.59
CA ASP A 631 -29.02 54.35 32.20
C ASP A 631 -27.49 54.25 32.16
N ASN A 632 -26.88 53.20 31.60
CA ASN A 632 -25.50 52.88 31.98
C ASN A 632 -24.42 52.79 30.92
N TYR A 633 -24.64 52.94 29.61
CA TYR A 633 -23.45 53.00 28.71
C TYR A 633 -23.50 53.91 27.48
N TYR A 634 -24.67 54.30 26.95
CA TYR A 634 -24.76 55.36 25.92
C TYR A 634 -26.11 56.09 26.06
N GLN A 635 -26.11 57.34 26.51
CA GLN A 635 -27.29 58.20 26.32
C GLN A 635 -27.41 58.48 24.82
N LEU A 636 -28.20 57.67 24.12
CA LEU A 636 -28.59 57.96 22.75
C LEU A 636 -29.44 59.24 22.75
N GLU A 637 -28.81 60.39 22.52
CA GLU A 637 -29.54 61.61 22.22
C GLU A 637 -30.26 61.40 20.88
N LYS A 638 -31.59 61.22 20.94
CA LYS A 638 -32.42 61.33 19.74
C LYS A 638 -32.08 62.66 19.07
N ARG A 639 -31.84 62.63 17.76
CA ARG A 639 -31.47 63.83 17.00
C ARG A 639 -32.42 64.98 17.33
N GLY A 640 -31.83 66.10 17.72
CA GLY A 640 -32.58 67.26 18.15
C GLY A 640 -33.45 67.84 17.02
N PRO A 641 -34.53 68.56 17.36
CA PRO A 641 -35.38 69.27 16.40
C PRO A 641 -34.61 70.11 15.38
N GLU A 642 -33.50 70.73 15.81
CA GLU A 642 -32.64 71.58 15.00
C GLU A 642 -31.87 70.82 13.91
N GLN A 643 -31.39 69.61 14.21
CA GLN A 643 -30.67 68.78 13.25
C GLN A 643 -31.62 68.25 12.18
N LEU A 644 -32.80 67.78 12.57
CA LEU A 644 -33.84 67.31 11.64
C LEU A 644 -34.36 68.45 10.75
N ALA A 645 -34.47 69.67 11.28
CA ALA A 645 -34.76 70.86 10.50
C ALA A 645 -33.68 71.18 9.47
N LEU A 646 -32.40 71.04 9.82
CA LEU A 646 -31.29 71.17 8.88
C LEU A 646 -31.35 70.14 7.74
N ILE A 647 -31.79 68.90 7.99
CA ILE A 647 -32.00 67.89 6.93
C ILE A 647 -33.07 68.37 5.96
N ALA A 648 -34.23 68.79 6.46
CA ALA A 648 -35.30 69.27 5.62
C ALA A 648 -34.83 70.44 4.75
N LYS A 649 -34.01 71.35 5.31
CA LYS A 649 -33.46 72.50 4.59
C LYS A 649 -32.43 72.14 3.52
N ALA A 650 -31.62 71.11 3.74
CA ALA A 650 -30.54 70.72 2.85
C ALA A 650 -30.93 69.61 1.83
N GLY A 651 -32.07 68.94 2.04
CA GLY A 651 -32.49 67.76 1.30
C GLY A 651 -33.31 68.01 0.03
N ARG A 652 -33.55 66.94 -0.74
CA ARG A 652 -34.48 66.91 -1.88
C ARG A 652 -35.93 66.74 -1.39
N GLU A 653 -36.92 66.89 -2.28
CA GLU A 653 -38.35 66.69 -1.97
C GLU A 653 -38.61 65.34 -1.27
N ASP A 654 -37.88 64.30 -1.65
CA ASP A 654 -37.96 62.95 -1.06
C ASP A 654 -37.51 62.90 0.42
N ASP A 655 -36.48 63.66 0.82
CA ASP A 655 -35.97 63.67 2.20
C ASP A 655 -36.98 64.33 3.14
N CYS A 656 -37.66 65.39 2.66
CA CYS A 656 -38.75 66.05 3.36
C CYS A 656 -39.95 65.12 3.57
N TYR A 657 -40.28 64.35 2.53
CA TYR A 657 -41.35 63.36 2.57
C TYR A 657 -41.06 62.28 3.62
N ILE A 658 -39.83 61.78 3.69
CA ILE A 658 -39.40 60.78 4.67
C ILE A 658 -39.51 61.30 6.12
N LEU A 659 -39.07 62.54 6.38
CA LEU A 659 -39.16 63.16 7.71
C LEU A 659 -40.62 63.33 8.13
N ILE A 660 -41.50 63.70 7.19
CA ILE A 660 -42.94 63.79 7.40
C ILE A 660 -43.54 62.42 7.71
N GLU A 661 -43.28 61.40 6.88
CA GLU A 661 -43.74 60.02 7.13
C GLU A 661 -43.27 59.48 8.49
N ALA A 662 -42.02 59.75 8.87
CA ALA A 662 -41.50 59.36 10.18
C ALA A 662 -42.20 60.11 11.33
N THR A 663 -42.55 61.38 11.15
CA THR A 663 -43.33 62.16 12.13
C THR A 663 -44.75 61.63 12.26
N ILE A 664 -45.36 61.29 11.13
CA ILE A 664 -46.70 60.69 11.02
C ILE A 664 -46.74 59.33 11.72
N ALA A 665 -45.75 58.48 11.47
CA ALA A 665 -45.61 57.20 12.15
C ALA A 665 -45.22 57.34 13.64
N SER A 666 -45.18 58.57 14.18
CA SER A 666 -44.80 58.91 15.55
C SER A 666 -43.38 58.50 15.93
N HIS A 667 -42.52 58.31 14.92
CA HIS A 667 -41.10 58.01 15.09
C HIS A 667 -40.29 59.26 15.44
N LEU A 668 -40.75 60.45 15.00
CA LEU A 668 -40.13 61.75 15.28
C LEU A 668 -41.09 62.70 15.99
N SER A 669 -40.55 63.60 16.81
CA SER A 669 -41.33 64.68 17.41
C SER A 669 -41.65 65.76 16.38
N THR A 670 -42.89 66.25 16.40
CA THR A 670 -43.36 67.41 15.61
C THR A 670 -42.55 68.69 15.85
N LYS A 671 -41.70 68.73 16.89
CA LYS A 671 -40.81 69.86 17.20
C LYS A 671 -39.84 70.20 16.08
N TRP A 672 -39.30 69.23 15.32
CA TRP A 672 -38.38 69.57 14.23
C TRP A 672 -39.07 70.36 13.12
N ALA A 673 -40.33 70.04 12.83
CA ALA A 673 -41.11 70.75 11.83
C ALA A 673 -41.30 72.20 12.28
N ASN A 674 -41.64 72.42 13.55
CA ASN A 674 -41.72 73.76 14.11
C ASN A 674 -40.36 74.50 14.05
N THR A 675 -39.26 73.85 14.42
CA THR A 675 -37.92 74.44 14.34
C THR A 675 -37.52 74.79 12.90
N PHE A 676 -37.84 73.94 11.93
CA PHE A 676 -37.64 74.21 10.51
C PHE A 676 -38.48 75.40 10.06
N ILE A 677 -39.79 75.34 10.33
CA ILE A 677 -40.76 76.39 9.99
C ILE A 677 -40.31 77.74 10.57
N ASP A 678 -39.79 77.76 11.80
CA ASP A 678 -39.34 78.97 12.50
C ASP A 678 -37.98 79.51 12.03
N SER A 679 -37.15 78.66 11.43
CA SER A 679 -35.83 79.05 10.88
C SER A 679 -35.80 79.15 9.35
N ALA A 680 -36.87 78.78 8.67
CA ALA A 680 -36.97 78.82 7.21
C ALA A 680 -37.05 80.25 6.70
N ASP A 681 -36.18 80.57 5.73
CA ASP A 681 -36.26 81.81 4.97
C ASP A 681 -37.22 81.55 3.81
N ILE A 682 -38.40 82.17 3.89
CA ILE A 682 -39.54 82.00 2.97
C ILE A 682 -39.12 82.22 1.50
N ASP A 683 -38.12 83.07 1.25
CA ASP A 683 -37.67 83.40 -0.10
C ASP A 683 -36.64 82.41 -0.67
N ASN A 684 -35.77 81.85 0.20
CA ASN A 684 -34.69 80.94 -0.21
C ASN A 684 -35.07 79.45 -0.13
N ASP A 685 -36.02 79.09 0.74
CA ASP A 685 -36.38 77.68 1.02
C ASP A 685 -37.67 77.24 0.28
N ARG A 686 -38.07 77.98 -0.77
CA ARG A 686 -39.35 77.82 -1.50
C ARG A 686 -39.64 76.39 -1.97
N GLN A 687 -38.64 75.70 -2.53
CA GLN A 687 -38.82 74.32 -3.03
C GLN A 687 -39.04 73.32 -1.88
N VAL A 688 -38.38 73.52 -0.75
CA VAL A 688 -38.51 72.68 0.44
C VAL A 688 -39.87 72.89 1.10
N LEU A 689 -40.33 74.14 1.22
CA LEU A 689 -41.67 74.45 1.75
C LEU A 689 -42.78 73.85 0.89
N GLN A 690 -42.60 73.86 -0.45
CA GLN A 690 -43.57 73.27 -1.36
C GLN A 690 -43.55 71.73 -1.32
N ALA A 691 -42.38 71.12 -1.22
CA ALA A 691 -42.23 69.68 -0.97
C ALA A 691 -42.89 69.24 0.35
N LEU A 692 -42.64 69.96 1.44
CA LEU A 692 -43.25 69.71 2.75
C LEU A 692 -44.77 69.85 2.69
N LEU A 693 -45.29 70.86 1.98
CA LEU A 693 -46.73 71.04 1.77
C LEU A 693 -47.34 69.87 0.99
N ASN A 694 -46.74 69.47 -0.13
CA ASN A 694 -47.23 68.35 -0.95
C ASN A 694 -47.22 67.05 -0.16
N ALA A 695 -46.14 66.78 0.57
CA ALA A 695 -46.00 65.62 1.45
C ALA A 695 -47.05 65.63 2.58
N LEU A 696 -47.31 66.78 3.20
CA LEU A 696 -48.36 66.93 4.21
C LEU A 696 -49.76 66.68 3.65
N LEU A 697 -50.06 67.26 2.49
CA LEU A 697 -51.38 67.13 1.86
C LEU A 697 -51.66 65.67 1.52
N ASN A 698 -50.65 64.96 0.98
CA ASN A 698 -50.71 63.54 0.70
C ASN A 698 -50.93 62.71 1.98
N ALA A 699 -50.22 63.04 3.06
CA ALA A 699 -50.38 62.39 4.35
C ALA A 699 -51.74 62.65 5.02
N MET A 700 -52.23 63.89 4.98
CA MET A 700 -53.50 64.30 5.57
C MET A 700 -54.69 63.61 4.89
N TRP A 701 -54.59 63.29 3.60
CA TRP A 701 -55.61 62.52 2.88
C TRP A 701 -55.64 61.02 3.29
N GLY A 702 -54.62 60.53 4.00
CA GLY A 702 -54.49 59.13 4.45
C GLY A 702 -55.14 58.75 5.79
N ARG A 703 -55.90 59.65 6.44
CA ARG A 703 -56.40 59.56 7.83
C ARG A 703 -55.29 59.59 8.88
N MET A 704 -55.15 60.73 9.57
CA MET A 704 -54.41 60.81 10.84
C MET A 704 -55.24 61.46 11.93
N SER A 705 -55.14 60.88 13.14
CA SER A 705 -55.60 61.42 14.40
C SER A 705 -54.40 61.52 15.34
N GLY A 706 -53.93 62.73 15.64
CA GLY A 706 -52.85 62.96 16.61
C GLY A 706 -52.03 64.21 16.32
N ASP A 707 -52.26 65.25 17.14
CA ASP A 707 -51.52 66.53 17.24
C ASP A 707 -51.79 67.58 16.13
N GLU A 708 -52.83 68.40 16.34
CA GLU A 708 -53.36 69.40 15.41
C GLU A 708 -52.51 70.69 15.33
N ASP A 709 -51.66 70.99 16.33
CA ASP A 709 -51.04 72.31 16.51
C ASP A 709 -49.96 72.65 15.47
N TRP A 710 -49.14 71.67 15.06
CA TRP A 710 -48.09 71.89 14.08
C TRP A 710 -48.63 71.92 12.63
N HIS A 711 -49.66 71.10 12.33
CA HIS A 711 -50.40 71.18 11.07
C HIS A 711 -50.96 72.60 10.86
N TYR A 712 -51.49 73.19 11.93
CA TYR A 712 -52.03 74.55 11.94
C TYR A 712 -50.93 75.60 11.75
N LYS A 713 -49.79 75.49 12.45
CA LYS A 713 -48.64 76.39 12.29
C LYS A 713 -48.02 76.33 10.89
N LEU A 714 -47.89 75.13 10.33
CA LEU A 714 -47.41 74.96 8.96
C LEU A 714 -48.41 75.56 7.97
N ALA A 715 -49.71 75.26 8.12
CA ALA A 715 -50.76 75.85 7.29
C ALA A 715 -50.77 77.39 7.36
N ILE A 716 -50.58 77.98 8.54
CA ILE A 716 -50.45 79.43 8.71
C ILE A 716 -49.24 79.98 7.95
N LYS A 717 -48.05 79.35 8.07
CA LYS A 717 -46.86 79.81 7.34
C LYS A 717 -46.99 79.62 5.81
N ILE A 718 -47.70 78.60 5.36
CA ILE A 718 -48.04 78.41 3.94
C ILE A 718 -49.03 79.49 3.46
N ILE A 719 -50.04 79.81 4.26
CA ILE A 719 -51.00 80.89 3.96
C ILE A 719 -50.28 82.24 3.90
N ASP A 720 -49.34 82.48 4.82
CA ASP A 720 -48.50 83.69 4.80
C ASP A 720 -47.53 83.70 3.60
N PHE A 721 -46.97 82.56 3.20
CA PHE A 721 -46.19 82.40 1.97
C PHE A 721 -47.04 82.73 0.72
N GLY A 722 -48.26 82.18 0.63
CA GLY A 722 -49.20 82.42 -0.46
C GLY A 722 -49.85 83.80 -0.45
N ARG A 723 -49.66 84.59 0.63
CA ARG A 723 -50.04 86.01 0.71
C ARG A 723 -48.92 86.96 0.34
N LYS A 724 -47.66 86.54 0.50
CA LYS A 724 -46.46 87.34 0.20
C LYS A 724 -46.00 87.20 -1.26
N ASN A 725 -46.33 86.10 -1.92
CA ASN A 725 -46.18 85.87 -3.36
C ASN A 725 -47.55 85.91 -4.05
#